data_AF-A0A9E4UIS9-F1
#
_entry.id   AF-A0A9E4UIS9-F1
#
_cell.length_a   1.000
_cell.length_b   1.000
_cell.length_c   1.000
_cell.angle_alpha   90.00
_cell.angle_beta   90.00
_cell.angle_gamma   90.00
#
_symmetry.space_group_name_H-M   'P 1'
#
loop_
_entity.id
_entity.type
_entity.pdbx_description
1 polymer ?
#
loop_
_entity_poly.entity_id
_entity_poly.type
_entity_poly.pdbx_seq_one_letter_code
_entity_poly.pdbx_strand_id
1 'polypeptide(L)'
;MVRLASSWRAVVRAAFSRRFTTLWIIVIVNLAIAIVYLLTRSGATTAVRIEANGNHYRTYVDGELALERTFSGRPEGGIGFLLPQDFRLPGLPSPYGIDWVRVTDAATGEVLFEDSFDGSPSPLWQDDEGSWWVDDGVYTTDTTVPVTTGFQPWGDYVMEAKLRNITEATLYVRTADARDAITFDIGPFRTLGGRSIAKIEDGIDVDRLTGFRLEVSRVQTIRSILAMLLRPFPVVLLMVAGAALVALVLRFAPLERVIQNVVAGSPVRTLVAGLSAGTFALLLYLLYAVGEAMPHVPDSVAYVFQAKIFASMSLTADVPAVPANFSYFNPPMLIAEDGRWFSVFPFGHSLFLAVGETFGAIWLIPPLLGAASIVLIYRIGHHMYGEIVGVLAAVLLFSSPFFQMTASNFMSHNTAVFVLLLCLFFVVRPTRRRLISMFMAGVFLGLLFNIRPLAAVAFMPVLGGLMAFELVRSVSGRRALLREDLAFAAGSLLLLGAYFLYNQLTTGDLVTSPYALGGTFSEDSFGFAGSHSFARGLQNGQELLALFLLVANGWPLAIGLAFTTLPFILGTRQRWDYVLAASIFSLASLATLFHLAAVMHGPRLWYEIMPFLILLTARGAQCLAAAGSQLGDWLADRVWHGAPQASPGITRLAVYGLVAGLVAFSLLGWFGQRQAWRGDGITTFTPAEASQLEGFNFTDRRLADLAADMELEDALVFVEDCGQWFCYGSVFWNNSPGLEGDVVWAELKQTQGDLAVLEHYPDRDVYIANYFGRSISPATVDDISARLEDVAAKERQDVIDAQTSTPQERDL
;
A
#
# COMPACT_ATOMS: atom_id res chain seq x y z
N MET A 1 -28.87 51.16 29.56
CA MET A 1 -29.43 49.91 28.98
C MET A 1 -29.72 49.99 27.48
N VAL A 2 -30.40 51.02 26.95
CA VAL A 2 -30.73 51.12 25.50
C VAL A 2 -29.51 51.20 24.56
N ARG A 3 -28.40 51.86 24.97
CA ARG A 3 -27.14 51.90 24.20
C ARG A 3 -26.35 50.58 24.18
N LEU A 4 -26.56 49.70 25.16
CA LEU A 4 -25.96 48.35 25.21
C LEU A 4 -26.74 47.36 24.33
N ALA A 5 -28.07 47.52 24.24
CA ALA A 5 -28.90 46.70 23.37
C ALA A 5 -28.73 47.04 21.88
N SER A 6 -28.47 48.30 21.53
CA SER A 6 -28.19 48.71 20.14
C SER A 6 -26.80 48.28 19.66
N SER A 7 -25.78 48.32 20.54
CA SER A 7 -24.45 47.79 20.23
C SER A 7 -24.47 46.26 20.09
N TRP A 8 -25.24 45.55 20.94
CA TRP A 8 -25.39 44.10 20.82
C TRP A 8 -26.09 43.69 19.52
N ARG A 9 -27.16 44.40 19.11
CA ARG A 9 -27.83 44.16 17.82
C ARG A 9 -26.95 44.50 16.61
N ALA A 10 -26.06 45.50 16.73
CA ALA A 10 -25.08 45.83 15.70
C ALA A 10 -23.95 44.80 15.61
N VAL A 11 -23.47 44.28 16.74
CA VAL A 11 -22.50 43.18 16.83
C VAL A 11 -23.09 41.88 16.28
N VAL A 12 -24.34 41.56 16.62
CA VAL A 12 -25.05 40.40 16.07
C VAL A 12 -25.25 40.56 14.55
N ARG A 13 -25.71 41.72 14.05
CA ARG A 13 -25.81 41.95 12.60
C ARG A 13 -24.46 41.93 11.88
N ALA A 14 -23.39 42.42 12.51
CA ALA A 14 -22.04 42.37 11.96
C ALA A 14 -21.50 40.92 11.91
N ALA A 15 -21.78 40.12 12.95
CA ALA A 15 -21.45 38.70 13.02
C ALA A 15 -22.15 37.86 11.94
N PHE A 16 -23.30 38.32 11.41
CA PHE A 16 -24.01 37.69 10.28
C PHE A 16 -23.74 38.35 8.91
N SER A 17 -22.78 39.28 8.82
CA SER A 17 -22.38 39.86 7.53
C SER A 17 -21.54 38.88 6.69
N ARG A 18 -21.56 39.03 5.35
CA ARG A 18 -20.79 38.16 4.41
C ARG A 18 -19.30 38.02 4.75
N ARG A 19 -18.69 39.02 5.40
CA ARG A 19 -17.28 38.96 5.85
C ARG A 19 -17.07 38.00 7.03
N PHE A 20 -18.05 37.87 7.92
CA PHE A 20 -17.98 36.96 9.07
C PHE A 20 -18.47 35.55 8.72
N THR A 21 -19.27 35.37 7.66
CA THR A 21 -19.75 34.06 7.22
C THR A 21 -18.60 33.08 6.95
N THR A 22 -17.54 33.52 6.27
CA THR A 22 -16.36 32.68 6.00
C THR A 22 -15.64 32.30 7.29
N LEU A 23 -15.49 33.24 8.23
CA LEU A 23 -14.86 32.99 9.53
C LEU A 23 -15.66 31.96 10.35
N TRP A 24 -16.99 32.11 10.41
CA TRP A 24 -17.86 31.14 11.09
C TRP A 24 -17.79 29.74 10.48
N ILE A 25 -17.74 29.64 9.15
CA ILE A 25 -17.55 28.35 8.46
C ILE A 25 -16.23 27.72 8.89
N ILE A 26 -15.13 28.48 8.93
CA ILE A 26 -13.82 27.98 9.36
C ILE A 26 -13.87 27.49 10.81
N VAL A 27 -14.46 28.28 11.71
CA VAL A 27 -14.58 27.91 13.13
C VAL A 27 -15.43 26.66 13.32
N ILE A 28 -16.59 26.57 12.67
CA ILE A 28 -17.49 25.42 12.77
C ILE A 28 -16.81 24.16 12.23
N VAL A 29 -16.14 24.25 11.08
CA VAL A 29 -15.43 23.11 10.48
C VAL A 29 -14.30 22.63 11.38
N ASN A 30 -13.47 23.55 11.92
CA ASN A 30 -12.40 23.16 12.83
C ASN A 30 -12.90 22.60 14.16
N LEU A 31 -14.01 23.12 14.69
CA LEU A 31 -14.66 22.57 15.89
C LEU A 31 -15.17 21.16 15.62
N ALA A 32 -15.79 20.92 14.47
CA ALA A 32 -16.22 19.59 14.06
C ALA A 32 -15.03 18.63 13.94
N ILE A 33 -13.93 19.06 13.29
CA ILE A 33 -12.71 18.25 13.19
C ILE A 33 -12.14 17.93 14.58
N ALA A 34 -12.08 18.91 15.49
CA ALA A 34 -11.60 18.71 16.85
C ALA A 34 -12.47 17.71 17.64
N ILE A 35 -13.80 17.80 17.51
CA ILE A 35 -14.73 16.85 18.13
C ILE A 35 -14.48 15.45 17.58
N VAL A 36 -14.39 15.28 16.26
CA VAL A 36 -14.12 13.97 15.64
C VAL A 36 -12.77 13.43 16.11
N TYR A 37 -11.71 14.25 16.10
CA TYR A 37 -10.39 13.87 16.60
C TYR A 37 -10.46 13.33 18.05
N LEU A 38 -11.14 14.04 18.95
CA LEU A 38 -11.27 13.60 20.35
C LEU A 38 -12.05 12.28 20.49
N LEU A 39 -13.09 12.09 19.68
CA LEU A 39 -13.90 10.86 19.69
C LEU A 39 -13.15 9.66 19.09
N THR A 40 -12.24 9.90 18.14
CA THR A 40 -11.56 8.82 17.41
C THR A 40 -10.12 8.58 17.86
N ARG A 41 -9.47 9.48 18.62
CA ARG A 41 -8.02 9.41 18.92
C ARG A 41 -7.51 8.07 19.45
N SER A 42 -8.34 7.32 20.19
CA SER A 42 -7.97 6.01 20.76
C SER A 42 -7.99 4.87 19.73
N GLY A 43 -8.43 5.14 18.49
CA GLY A 43 -8.52 4.16 17.42
C GLY A 43 -9.68 3.17 17.56
N ALA A 44 -9.47 1.95 17.09
CA ALA A 44 -10.46 0.87 17.06
C ALA A 44 -10.35 -0.03 18.28
N THR A 45 -11.49 -0.57 18.69
CA THR A 45 -11.57 -1.70 19.62
C THR A 45 -12.27 -2.87 18.98
N THR A 46 -11.83 -4.09 19.26
CA THR A 46 -12.43 -5.35 18.80
C THR A 46 -12.84 -6.16 20.02
N ALA A 47 -14.12 -6.47 20.14
CA ALA A 47 -14.62 -7.34 21.19
C ALA A 47 -14.51 -8.80 20.74
N VAL A 48 -13.99 -9.66 21.59
CA VAL A 48 -13.86 -11.09 21.35
C VAL A 48 -14.55 -11.83 22.47
N ARG A 49 -15.33 -12.85 22.12
CA ARG A 49 -15.97 -13.76 23.08
C ARG A 49 -15.68 -15.18 22.67
N ILE A 50 -15.07 -15.96 23.55
CA ILE A 50 -14.78 -17.38 23.36
C ILE A 50 -15.62 -18.18 24.35
N GLU A 51 -16.46 -19.05 23.86
CA GLU A 51 -17.23 -20.02 24.64
C GLU A 51 -16.48 -21.34 24.63
N ALA A 52 -16.03 -21.81 25.80
CA ALA A 52 -15.33 -23.08 25.96
C ALA A 52 -16.22 -24.05 26.74
N ASN A 53 -17.04 -24.84 26.04
CA ASN A 53 -18.01 -25.77 26.64
C ASN A 53 -17.62 -27.22 26.33
N GLY A 54 -17.09 -27.92 27.33
CA GLY A 54 -16.42 -29.21 27.14
C GLY A 54 -15.33 -29.11 26.08
N ASN A 55 -15.45 -29.96 25.05
CA ASN A 55 -14.54 -29.99 23.90
C ASN A 55 -14.96 -29.05 22.76
N HIS A 56 -16.02 -28.26 22.95
CA HIS A 56 -16.63 -27.47 21.91
C HIS A 56 -16.35 -25.98 22.12
N TYR A 57 -15.75 -25.35 21.11
CA TYR A 57 -15.29 -23.98 21.17
C TYR A 57 -15.98 -23.11 20.13
N ARG A 58 -16.57 -21.98 20.56
CA ARG A 58 -17.14 -20.96 19.68
C ARG A 58 -16.46 -19.62 19.91
N THR A 59 -16.08 -18.96 18.83
CA THR A 59 -15.47 -17.62 18.90
C THR A 59 -16.34 -16.62 18.17
N TYR A 60 -16.70 -15.57 18.87
CA TYR A 60 -17.43 -14.43 18.36
C TYR A 60 -16.50 -13.22 18.32
N VAL A 61 -16.56 -12.44 17.25
CA VAL A 61 -15.79 -11.21 17.08
C VAL A 61 -16.75 -10.09 16.71
N ASP A 62 -16.74 -9.03 17.52
CA ASP A 62 -17.70 -7.93 17.48
C ASP A 62 -19.18 -8.38 17.43
N GLY A 63 -19.47 -9.52 18.07
CA GLY A 63 -20.80 -10.12 18.17
C GLY A 63 -21.16 -11.11 17.05
N GLU A 64 -20.34 -11.24 16.01
CA GLU A 64 -20.54 -12.18 14.91
C GLU A 64 -19.78 -13.48 15.16
N LEU A 65 -20.38 -14.64 14.88
CA LEU A 65 -19.70 -15.93 15.00
C LEU A 65 -18.59 -16.00 13.92
N ALA A 66 -17.33 -16.03 14.37
CA ALA A 66 -16.17 -16.12 13.51
C ALA A 66 -15.77 -17.57 13.22
N LEU A 67 -15.87 -18.44 14.23
CA LEU A 67 -15.47 -19.84 14.12
C LEU A 67 -16.16 -20.72 15.18
N GLU A 68 -16.37 -21.99 14.83
CA GLU A 68 -16.82 -23.06 15.72
C GLU A 68 -15.97 -24.31 15.44
N ARG A 69 -15.37 -24.91 16.48
CA ARG A 69 -14.54 -26.11 16.34
C ARG A 69 -14.56 -26.97 17.60
N THR A 70 -14.37 -28.27 17.42
CA THR A 70 -14.23 -29.24 18.51
C THR A 70 -12.78 -29.63 18.66
N PHE A 71 -12.23 -29.52 19.86
CA PHE A 71 -10.91 -30.01 20.23
C PHE A 71 -11.01 -30.79 21.54
N SER A 72 -10.29 -31.90 21.68
CA SER A 72 -10.15 -32.54 22.99
C SER A 72 -9.20 -31.71 23.85
N GLY A 73 -9.74 -30.83 24.68
CA GLY A 73 -8.98 -29.97 25.60
C GLY A 73 -9.05 -30.45 27.04
N ARG A 74 -8.38 -29.74 27.94
CA ARG A 74 -8.51 -29.98 29.39
C ARG A 74 -9.93 -29.65 29.86
N PRO A 75 -10.48 -30.41 30.83
CA PRO A 75 -11.82 -30.14 31.37
C PRO A 75 -11.87 -28.89 32.27
N GLU A 76 -10.71 -28.42 32.74
CA GLU A 76 -10.53 -27.21 33.52
C GLU A 76 -9.24 -26.51 33.07
N GLY A 77 -9.21 -25.18 33.16
CA GLY A 77 -7.99 -24.40 32.88
C GLY A 77 -8.23 -22.90 32.90
N GLY A 78 -7.15 -22.14 33.03
CA GLY A 78 -7.16 -20.68 33.03
C GLY A 78 -7.28 -20.09 31.63
N ILE A 79 -6.92 -18.81 31.54
CA ILE A 79 -6.84 -18.03 30.29
C ILE A 79 -5.47 -17.39 30.14
N GLY A 80 -5.18 -16.87 28.95
CA GLY A 80 -3.98 -16.08 28.71
C GLY A 80 -4.03 -15.34 27.38
N PHE A 81 -2.97 -14.59 27.11
CA PHE A 81 -2.81 -13.88 25.85
C PHE A 81 -1.34 -13.73 25.46
N LEU A 82 -1.11 -13.64 24.16
CA LEU A 82 0.15 -13.24 23.55
C LEU A 82 -0.14 -12.11 22.56
N LEU A 83 0.67 -11.06 22.60
CA LEU A 83 0.55 -9.88 21.73
C LEU A 83 1.84 -9.73 20.92
N PRO A 84 1.96 -10.37 19.75
CA PRO A 84 3.20 -10.38 18.97
C PRO A 84 3.63 -8.97 18.55
N GLN A 85 4.86 -8.58 18.90
CA GLN A 85 5.41 -7.27 18.53
C GLN A 85 5.84 -7.20 17.06
N ASP A 86 6.19 -8.32 16.44
CA ASP A 86 6.72 -8.38 15.06
C ASP A 86 5.71 -7.88 14.01
N PHE A 87 4.43 -7.81 14.37
CA PHE A 87 3.37 -7.31 13.51
C PHE A 87 2.83 -5.95 13.95
N ARG A 88 3.40 -5.30 14.96
CA ARG A 88 2.92 -3.99 15.42
C ARG A 88 3.18 -2.94 14.34
N LEU A 89 2.10 -2.39 13.78
CA LEU A 89 2.16 -1.32 12.79
C LEU A 89 2.19 0.06 13.48
N PRO A 90 3.29 0.84 13.41
CA PRO A 90 3.34 2.16 14.06
C PRO A 90 2.35 3.17 13.45
N GLY A 91 1.93 2.93 12.20
CA GLY A 91 0.92 3.73 11.50
C GLY A 91 -0.47 3.66 12.16
N LEU A 92 -0.78 2.58 12.89
CA LEU A 92 -2.05 2.45 13.61
C LEU A 92 -2.09 3.33 14.88
N PRO A 93 -3.30 3.64 15.40
CA PRO A 93 -3.45 4.38 16.64
C PRO A 93 -2.89 3.61 17.86
N SER A 94 -2.51 4.36 18.89
CA SER A 94 -2.11 3.84 20.20
C SER A 94 -3.17 4.18 21.26
N PRO A 95 -3.24 3.44 22.39
CA PRO A 95 -2.43 2.26 22.74
C PRO A 95 -2.85 0.99 21.97
N TYR A 96 -1.93 0.00 21.92
CA TYR A 96 -2.12 -1.33 21.33
C TYR A 96 -2.14 -2.36 22.47
N GLY A 97 -3.16 -3.23 22.52
CA GLY A 97 -3.21 -4.31 23.50
C GLY A 97 -4.61 -4.63 23.99
N ILE A 98 -4.76 -4.93 25.28
CA ILE A 98 -6.00 -5.44 25.88
C ILE A 98 -6.57 -4.40 26.85
N ASP A 99 -7.79 -3.94 26.57
CA ASP A 99 -8.52 -3.00 27.41
C ASP A 99 -9.13 -3.68 28.64
N TRP A 100 -9.61 -4.91 28.48
CA TRP A 100 -10.46 -5.55 29.46
C TRP A 100 -10.62 -7.04 29.17
N VAL A 101 -10.69 -7.86 30.21
CA VAL A 101 -10.99 -9.29 30.15
C VAL A 101 -11.97 -9.66 31.26
N ARG A 102 -12.92 -10.56 30.96
CA ARG A 102 -13.81 -11.19 31.92
C ARG A 102 -14.01 -12.66 31.58
N VAL A 103 -14.07 -13.49 32.62
CA VAL A 103 -14.42 -14.91 32.54
C VAL A 103 -15.68 -15.12 33.36
N THR A 104 -16.69 -15.72 32.74
CA THR A 104 -17.96 -16.08 33.42
C THR A 104 -18.22 -17.58 33.30
N ASP A 105 -18.70 -18.20 34.35
CA ASP A 105 -19.17 -19.58 34.32
C ASP A 105 -20.30 -19.74 33.30
N ALA A 106 -20.18 -20.73 32.41
CA ALA A 106 -21.11 -20.89 31.29
C ALA A 106 -22.51 -21.36 31.71
N ALA A 107 -22.64 -22.02 32.87
CA ALA A 107 -23.90 -22.55 33.36
C ALA A 107 -24.64 -21.56 34.27
N THR A 108 -23.92 -20.88 35.17
CA THR A 108 -24.50 -19.97 36.17
C THR A 108 -24.46 -18.50 35.76
N GLY A 109 -23.54 -18.12 34.87
CA GLY A 109 -23.26 -16.73 34.52
C GLY A 109 -22.50 -15.96 35.61
N GLU A 110 -21.99 -16.65 36.64
CA GLU A 110 -21.19 -16.02 37.70
C GLU A 110 -19.83 -15.55 37.15
N VAL A 111 -19.39 -14.36 37.55
CA VAL A 111 -18.06 -13.83 37.16
C VAL A 111 -16.99 -14.56 37.95
N LEU A 112 -16.20 -15.39 37.27
CA LEU A 112 -15.07 -16.14 37.84
C LEU A 112 -13.82 -15.27 37.94
N PHE A 113 -13.64 -14.37 36.98
CA PHE A 113 -12.49 -13.48 36.90
C PHE A 113 -12.80 -12.23 36.07
N GLU A 114 -12.25 -11.08 36.44
CA GLU A 114 -12.34 -9.85 35.66
C GLU A 114 -11.11 -8.97 35.93
N ASP A 115 -10.54 -8.40 34.88
CA ASP A 115 -9.47 -7.41 34.97
C ASP A 115 -9.68 -6.33 33.91
N SER A 116 -9.77 -5.07 34.34
CA SER A 116 -9.90 -3.90 33.45
C SER A 116 -8.58 -3.18 33.21
N PHE A 117 -7.49 -3.59 33.87
CA PHE A 117 -6.17 -2.96 33.77
C PHE A 117 -6.12 -1.45 34.10
N ASP A 118 -7.20 -0.85 34.60
CA ASP A 118 -7.23 0.57 35.01
C ASP A 118 -6.42 0.85 36.31
N GLY A 119 -5.90 -0.21 36.96
CA GLY A 119 -5.10 -0.17 38.18
C GLY A 119 -3.98 -1.21 38.15
N SER A 120 -3.52 -1.67 39.33
CA SER A 120 -2.58 -2.80 39.39
C SER A 120 -3.26 -4.07 38.86
N PRO A 121 -2.70 -4.74 37.83
CA PRO A 121 -3.30 -5.96 37.31
C PRO A 121 -3.41 -7.04 38.37
N SER A 122 -4.35 -7.96 38.14
CA SER A 122 -4.62 -9.05 39.05
C SER A 122 -3.34 -9.86 39.36
N PRO A 123 -3.10 -10.25 40.61
CA PRO A 123 -1.97 -11.10 40.97
C PRO A 123 -2.08 -12.53 40.40
N LEU A 124 -3.21 -12.87 39.76
CA LEU A 124 -3.37 -14.15 39.06
C LEU A 124 -2.55 -14.22 37.77
N TRP A 125 -2.21 -13.08 37.15
CA TRP A 125 -1.36 -13.07 35.96
C TRP A 125 0.06 -13.51 36.32
N GLN A 126 0.52 -14.55 35.64
CA GLN A 126 1.86 -15.12 35.73
C GLN A 126 2.62 -14.75 34.45
N ASP A 127 3.77 -14.12 34.62
CA ASP A 127 4.76 -13.87 33.58
C ASP A 127 6.12 -14.31 34.14
N ASP A 128 6.70 -15.35 33.54
CA ASP A 128 7.95 -15.95 34.02
C ASP A 128 9.21 -15.30 33.42
N GLU A 129 9.10 -14.50 32.35
CA GLU A 129 10.29 -14.05 31.60
C GLU A 129 10.22 -12.61 31.03
N GLY A 130 9.17 -11.83 31.35
CA GLY A 130 8.83 -10.63 30.58
C GLY A 130 8.64 -9.29 31.31
N SER A 131 8.58 -8.20 30.51
CA SER A 131 8.13 -6.87 30.95
C SER A 131 6.82 -6.47 30.29
N TRP A 132 5.75 -6.48 31.07
CA TRP A 132 4.46 -5.90 30.67
C TRP A 132 4.20 -4.57 31.38
N TRP A 133 3.36 -3.74 30.79
CA TRP A 133 2.91 -2.50 31.40
C TRP A 133 1.50 -2.13 30.95
N VAL A 134 0.90 -1.19 31.67
CA VAL A 134 -0.39 -0.60 31.30
C VAL A 134 -0.14 0.79 30.71
N ASP A 135 -0.55 0.99 29.46
CA ASP A 135 -0.52 2.29 28.77
C ASP A 135 -1.96 2.82 28.62
N ASP A 136 -2.32 3.85 29.40
CA ASP A 136 -3.66 4.48 29.40
C ASP A 136 -4.81 3.46 29.61
N GLY A 137 -4.65 2.59 30.62
CA GLY A 137 -5.61 1.53 30.97
C GLY A 137 -5.61 0.35 29.99
N VAL A 138 -4.57 0.20 29.16
CA VAL A 138 -4.45 -0.89 28.19
C VAL A 138 -3.23 -1.72 28.49
N TYR A 139 -3.45 -3.00 28.79
CA TYR A 139 -2.38 -3.96 28.95
C TYR A 139 -1.62 -4.12 27.64
N THR A 140 -0.29 -4.02 27.71
CA THR A 140 0.60 -4.25 26.58
C THR A 140 1.88 -4.91 27.08
N THR A 141 2.59 -5.59 26.18
CA THR A 141 3.81 -6.33 26.50
C THR A 141 4.80 -6.24 25.37
N ASP A 142 6.10 -6.24 25.66
CA ASP A 142 7.17 -6.38 24.67
C ASP A 142 7.67 -7.82 24.53
N THR A 143 7.01 -8.77 25.19
CA THR A 143 7.41 -10.18 25.27
C THR A 143 6.89 -10.98 24.08
N THR A 144 7.68 -11.97 23.67
CA THR A 144 7.23 -13.05 22.77
C THR A 144 6.65 -14.23 23.53
N VAL A 145 6.57 -14.13 24.87
CA VAL A 145 6.07 -15.16 25.78
C VAL A 145 4.64 -14.80 26.18
N PRO A 146 3.70 -15.77 26.17
CA PRO A 146 2.34 -15.52 26.60
C PRO A 146 2.26 -15.24 28.10
N VAL A 147 1.35 -14.34 28.48
CA VAL A 147 0.98 -14.09 29.88
C VAL A 147 -0.32 -14.83 30.16
N THR A 148 -0.33 -15.62 31.23
CA THR A 148 -1.44 -16.52 31.54
C THR A 148 -1.86 -16.37 33.00
N THR A 149 -3.06 -16.85 33.36
CA THR A 149 -3.45 -17.00 34.76
C THR A 149 -2.86 -18.26 35.42
N GLY A 150 -2.05 -19.02 34.67
CA GLY A 150 -1.76 -20.42 34.93
C GLY A 150 -3.02 -21.27 35.01
N PHE A 151 -2.89 -22.46 35.59
CA PHE A 151 -4.01 -23.35 35.85
C PHE A 151 -5.01 -22.71 36.83
N GLN A 152 -6.28 -22.72 36.44
CA GLN A 152 -7.41 -22.33 37.28
C GLN A 152 -8.47 -23.44 37.25
N PRO A 153 -9.17 -23.71 38.36
CA PRO A 153 -10.20 -24.73 38.45
C PRO A 153 -11.52 -24.24 37.82
N TRP A 154 -11.44 -23.64 36.63
CA TRP A 154 -12.59 -23.15 35.88
C TRP A 154 -13.01 -24.21 34.87
N GLY A 155 -14.22 -24.76 35.06
CA GLY A 155 -14.86 -25.70 34.14
C GLY A 155 -15.35 -25.01 32.86
N ASP A 156 -16.59 -25.20 32.47
CA ASP A 156 -17.13 -24.51 31.29
C ASP A 156 -17.30 -23.01 31.55
N TYR A 157 -16.68 -22.20 30.69
CA TYR A 157 -16.72 -20.74 30.83
C TYR A 157 -16.81 -20.02 29.49
N VAL A 158 -17.18 -18.75 29.60
CA VAL A 158 -17.11 -17.77 28.52
C VAL A 158 -16.04 -16.75 28.88
N MET A 159 -15.04 -16.62 28.01
CA MET A 159 -14.04 -15.57 28.07
C MET A 159 -14.45 -14.44 27.15
N GLU A 160 -14.60 -13.23 27.69
CA GLU A 160 -14.80 -12.00 26.92
C GLU A 160 -13.55 -11.13 27.06
N ALA A 161 -13.05 -10.62 25.94
CA ALA A 161 -11.88 -9.75 25.89
C ALA A 161 -12.16 -8.56 24.97
N LYS A 162 -11.66 -7.39 25.33
CA LYS A 162 -11.71 -6.20 24.49
C LYS A 162 -10.31 -5.81 24.09
N LEU A 163 -10.03 -5.93 22.80
CA LEU A 163 -8.73 -5.68 22.20
C LEU A 163 -8.71 -4.28 21.59
N ARG A 164 -7.59 -3.56 21.66
CA ARG A 164 -7.45 -2.19 21.14
C ARG A 164 -6.32 -2.13 20.11
N ASN A 165 -6.64 -1.59 18.93
CA ASN A 165 -5.73 -1.36 17.80
C ASN A 165 -4.87 -2.57 17.40
N ILE A 166 -5.34 -3.80 17.67
CA ILE A 166 -4.55 -5.00 17.42
C ILE A 166 -4.27 -5.23 15.93
N THR A 167 -3.03 -5.62 15.62
CA THR A 167 -2.63 -6.23 14.35
C THR A 167 -2.68 -7.73 14.42
N GLU A 168 -2.33 -8.29 15.58
CA GLU A 168 -2.47 -9.68 15.96
C GLU A 168 -2.64 -9.78 17.48
N ALA A 169 -3.37 -10.80 17.93
CA ALA A 169 -3.42 -11.24 19.32
C ALA A 169 -3.75 -12.74 19.34
N THR A 170 -3.04 -13.51 20.15
CA THR A 170 -3.38 -14.91 20.44
C THR A 170 -4.04 -14.98 21.80
N LEU A 171 -5.23 -15.55 21.88
CA LEU A 171 -5.95 -15.77 23.13
C LEU A 171 -5.86 -17.24 23.53
N TYR A 172 -5.50 -17.51 24.77
CA TYR A 172 -5.37 -18.84 25.33
C TYR A 172 -6.57 -19.14 26.21
N VAL A 173 -7.19 -20.30 26.01
CA VAL A 173 -8.23 -20.86 26.89
C VAL A 173 -7.88 -22.30 27.22
N ARG A 174 -8.48 -22.82 28.30
CA ARG A 174 -8.17 -24.13 28.88
C ARG A 174 -6.67 -24.31 29.14
N THR A 175 -5.98 -23.21 29.45
CA THR A 175 -4.53 -23.23 29.65
C THR A 175 -4.18 -23.70 31.05
N ALA A 176 -3.20 -24.59 31.16
CA ALA A 176 -2.51 -24.84 32.43
C ALA A 176 -1.25 -23.96 32.53
N ASP A 177 -0.58 -23.77 31.39
CA ASP A 177 0.57 -22.91 31.17
C ASP A 177 0.67 -22.54 29.67
N ALA A 178 1.77 -21.91 29.26
CA ALA A 178 2.06 -21.52 27.88
C ALA A 178 2.17 -22.69 26.88
N ARG A 179 2.35 -23.93 27.36
CA ARG A 179 2.65 -25.11 26.55
C ARG A 179 1.44 -26.02 26.34
N ASP A 180 0.43 -25.92 27.21
CA ASP A 180 -0.81 -26.68 27.11
C ASP A 180 -2.02 -25.74 27.07
N ALA A 181 -2.62 -25.54 25.89
CA ALA A 181 -3.77 -24.65 25.71
C ALA A 181 -4.54 -24.89 24.40
N ILE A 182 -5.75 -24.32 24.33
CA ILE A 182 -6.39 -24.01 23.05
C ILE A 182 -6.14 -22.54 22.74
N THR A 183 -5.57 -22.26 21.57
CA THR A 183 -5.20 -20.92 21.16
C THR A 183 -6.09 -20.41 20.04
N PHE A 184 -6.38 -19.10 20.06
CA PHE A 184 -7.15 -18.39 19.04
C PHE A 184 -6.35 -17.18 18.56
N ASP A 185 -5.81 -17.26 17.35
CA ASP A 185 -5.08 -16.17 16.71
C ASP A 185 -6.05 -15.25 15.98
N ILE A 186 -6.01 -13.96 16.34
CA ILE A 186 -6.91 -12.92 15.84
C ILE A 186 -6.05 -11.84 15.15
N GLY A 187 -5.82 -12.03 13.86
CA GLY A 187 -5.25 -11.03 12.96
C GLY A 187 -6.34 -10.35 12.11
N PRO A 188 -6.74 -9.10 12.38
CA PRO A 188 -7.77 -8.40 11.60
C PRO A 188 -7.37 -8.17 10.14
N PHE A 189 -6.06 -8.03 9.88
CA PHE A 189 -5.51 -7.74 8.57
C PHE A 189 -5.16 -9.04 7.85
N ARG A 190 -5.38 -9.09 6.53
CA ARG A 190 -5.12 -10.32 5.77
C ARG A 190 -3.62 -10.57 5.61
N THR A 191 -2.84 -9.50 5.49
CA THR A 191 -1.40 -9.57 5.20
C THR A 191 -0.52 -9.53 6.44
N LEU A 192 -1.11 -9.32 7.61
CA LEU A 192 -0.40 -9.19 8.88
C LEU A 192 -1.07 -10.06 9.94
N GLY A 193 -0.28 -10.86 10.63
CA GLY A 193 -0.76 -11.77 11.67
C GLY A 193 -1.53 -12.99 11.15
N GLY A 194 -1.64 -13.99 12.00
CA GLY A 194 -2.36 -15.24 11.75
C GLY A 194 -3.85 -15.15 12.05
N ARG A 195 -4.60 -16.07 11.44
CA ARG A 195 -5.99 -16.39 11.82
C ARG A 195 -6.07 -17.88 11.97
N SER A 196 -6.00 -18.35 13.21
CA SER A 196 -5.97 -19.78 13.52
C SER A 196 -6.70 -20.10 14.80
N ILE A 197 -7.13 -21.34 14.89
CA ILE A 197 -7.39 -22.00 16.17
C ILE A 197 -6.47 -23.22 16.22
N ALA A 198 -5.77 -23.41 17.33
CA ALA A 198 -4.89 -24.56 17.48
C ALA A 198 -5.03 -25.18 18.86
N LYS A 199 -4.80 -26.48 18.92
CA LYS A 199 -4.55 -27.20 20.16
C LYS A 199 -3.04 -27.34 20.32
N ILE A 200 -2.54 -26.85 21.45
CA ILE A 200 -1.13 -26.95 21.82
C ILE A 200 -1.02 -27.95 22.97
N GLU A 201 -0.17 -28.97 22.81
CA GLU A 201 0.20 -29.93 23.84
C GLU A 201 1.73 -30.03 23.93
N ASP A 202 2.28 -29.90 25.13
CA ASP A 202 3.73 -29.88 25.38
C ASP A 202 4.50 -28.83 24.54
N GLY A 203 3.82 -27.74 24.17
CA GLY A 203 4.35 -26.67 23.31
C GLY A 203 4.35 -27.00 21.82
N ILE A 204 3.77 -28.13 21.41
CA ILE A 204 3.67 -28.56 20.02
C ILE A 204 2.24 -28.33 19.54
N ASP A 205 2.12 -27.82 18.32
CA ASP A 205 0.86 -27.75 17.62
C ASP A 205 0.41 -29.14 17.16
N VAL A 206 -0.61 -29.68 17.81
CA VAL A 206 -1.13 -31.03 17.51
C VAL A 206 -2.30 -31.02 16.53
N ASP A 207 -3.04 -29.92 16.43
CA ASP A 207 -4.11 -29.73 15.45
C ASP A 207 -4.43 -28.24 15.29
N ARG A 208 -4.38 -27.72 14.05
CA ARG A 208 -4.61 -26.31 13.70
C ARG A 208 -5.63 -26.15 12.57
N LEU A 209 -6.52 -25.16 12.68
CA LEU A 209 -7.22 -24.59 11.53
C LEU A 209 -6.57 -23.25 11.22
N THR A 210 -6.32 -22.94 9.96
CA THR A 210 -5.90 -21.60 9.54
C THR A 210 -6.90 -20.98 8.56
N GLY A 211 -6.90 -19.65 8.47
CA GLY A 211 -7.47 -18.93 7.33
C GLY A 211 -8.98 -18.67 7.35
N PHE A 212 -9.66 -18.82 8.50
CA PHE A 212 -11.10 -18.56 8.59
C PHE A 212 -11.46 -17.06 8.42
N ARG A 213 -12.74 -16.79 8.17
CA ARG A 213 -13.26 -15.43 7.95
C ARG A 213 -13.36 -14.70 9.29
N LEU A 214 -12.72 -13.54 9.38
CA LEU A 214 -12.70 -12.69 10.57
C LEU A 214 -13.05 -11.25 10.20
N GLU A 215 -14.27 -10.81 10.42
CA GLU A 215 -14.64 -9.41 10.14
C GLU A 215 -14.74 -8.60 11.43
N VAL A 216 -13.98 -7.50 11.51
CA VAL A 216 -14.15 -6.51 12.58
C VAL A 216 -15.16 -5.43 12.21
N SER A 217 -15.69 -4.78 13.23
CA SER A 217 -16.74 -3.77 13.12
C SER A 217 -16.38 -2.61 12.19
N ARG A 218 -17.26 -2.34 11.21
CA ARG A 218 -17.16 -1.20 10.29
C ARG A 218 -16.99 0.13 11.01
N VAL A 219 -17.71 0.31 12.12
CA VAL A 219 -17.66 1.55 12.91
C VAL A 219 -16.28 1.72 13.54
N GLN A 220 -15.70 0.63 14.05
CA GLN A 220 -14.38 0.64 14.67
C GLN A 220 -13.28 0.84 13.62
N THR A 221 -13.38 0.18 12.46
CA THR A 221 -12.48 0.43 11.32
C THR A 221 -12.50 1.90 10.88
N ILE A 222 -13.68 2.49 10.69
CA ILE A 222 -13.82 3.92 10.36
C ILE A 222 -13.22 4.80 11.46
N ARG A 223 -13.46 4.46 12.73
CA ARG A 223 -12.89 5.17 13.88
C ARG A 223 -11.36 5.17 13.84
N SER A 224 -10.73 4.03 13.54
CA SER A 224 -9.27 3.94 13.39
C SER A 224 -8.74 4.71 12.18
N ILE A 225 -9.42 4.63 11.02
CA ILE A 225 -9.07 5.42 9.83
C ILE A 225 -9.11 6.93 10.15
N LEU A 226 -10.17 7.40 10.80
CA LEU A 226 -10.30 8.80 11.21
C LEU A 226 -9.23 9.19 12.24
N ALA A 227 -8.90 8.31 13.18
CA ALA A 227 -7.81 8.51 14.13
C ALA A 227 -6.48 8.74 13.41
N MET A 228 -6.17 7.91 12.41
CA MET A 228 -4.96 8.04 11.59
C MET A 228 -4.93 9.32 10.76
N LEU A 229 -6.03 9.65 10.06
CA LEU A 229 -6.13 10.86 9.24
C LEU A 229 -6.09 12.15 10.06
N LEU A 230 -6.64 12.14 11.27
CA LEU A 230 -6.70 13.31 12.15
C LEU A 230 -5.56 13.37 13.16
N ARG A 231 -4.71 12.34 13.25
CA ARG A 231 -3.51 12.32 14.11
C ARG A 231 -2.67 13.60 13.99
N PRO A 232 -2.47 14.20 12.80
CA PRO A 232 -1.68 15.42 12.67
C PRO A 232 -2.40 16.71 13.09
N PHE A 233 -3.70 16.68 13.39
CA PHE A 233 -4.50 17.89 13.65
C PHE A 233 -3.93 18.77 14.78
N PRO A 234 -3.55 18.24 15.96
CA PRO A 234 -2.91 19.04 17.01
C PRO A 234 -1.56 19.64 16.54
N VAL A 235 -0.81 18.88 15.75
CA VAL A 235 0.50 19.31 15.21
C VAL A 235 0.32 20.46 14.21
N VAL A 236 -0.74 20.46 13.41
CA VAL A 236 -1.07 21.58 12.50
C VAL A 236 -1.20 22.89 13.26
N LEU A 237 -1.92 22.89 14.39
CA LEU A 237 -2.07 24.09 15.23
C LEU A 237 -0.72 24.54 15.81
N LEU A 238 0.09 23.59 16.28
CA LEU A 238 1.44 23.88 16.79
C LEU A 238 2.37 24.43 15.71
N MET A 239 2.30 23.91 14.49
CA MET A 239 3.09 24.42 13.36
C MET A 239 2.71 25.86 13.00
N VAL A 240 1.41 26.18 12.99
CA VAL A 240 0.95 27.56 12.73
C VAL A 240 1.43 28.50 13.83
N ALA A 241 1.29 28.10 15.10
CA ALA A 241 1.77 28.86 16.24
C ALA A 241 3.30 29.05 16.22
N GLY A 242 4.05 27.99 15.91
CA GLY A 242 5.50 28.03 15.77
C GLY A 242 5.96 28.95 14.63
N ALA A 243 5.32 28.87 13.47
CA ALA A 243 5.60 29.77 12.35
C ALA A 243 5.31 31.24 12.72
N ALA A 244 4.24 31.50 13.46
CA ALA A 244 3.91 32.82 13.98
C ALA A 244 4.92 33.33 15.03
N LEU A 245 5.39 32.45 15.91
CA LEU A 245 6.42 32.77 16.89
C LEU A 245 7.75 33.13 16.21
N VAL A 246 8.14 32.37 15.17
CA VAL A 246 9.33 32.69 14.37
C VAL A 246 9.18 34.04 13.70
N ALA A 247 8.03 34.32 13.08
CA ALA A 247 7.72 35.63 12.52
C ALA A 247 7.74 36.74 13.58
N LEU A 248 7.31 36.45 14.81
CA LEU A 248 7.33 37.38 15.94
C LEU A 248 8.75 37.71 16.40
N VAL A 249 9.60 36.69 16.60
CA VAL A 249 10.94 36.83 17.15
C VAL A 249 11.93 37.38 16.13
N LEU A 250 11.92 36.83 14.90
CA LEU A 250 12.94 37.15 13.90
C LEU A 250 12.62 38.42 13.08
N ARG A 251 11.50 39.12 13.34
CA ARG A 251 11.17 40.37 12.63
C ARG A 251 12.22 41.48 12.80
N PHE A 252 13.00 41.43 13.87
CA PHE A 252 14.07 42.40 14.16
C PHE A 252 15.43 41.95 13.61
N ALA A 253 15.53 40.73 13.10
CA ALA A 253 16.78 40.20 12.59
C ALA A 253 17.10 40.83 11.22
N PRO A 254 18.34 41.27 10.97
CA PRO A 254 18.76 41.83 9.68
C PRO A 254 18.93 40.74 8.59
N LEU A 255 18.19 39.64 8.67
CA LEU A 255 18.29 38.48 7.77
C LEU A 255 17.70 38.74 6.37
N GLU A 256 16.90 39.79 6.20
CA GLU A 256 16.17 40.06 4.96
C GLU A 256 17.10 40.27 3.75
N ARG A 257 18.24 40.95 3.96
CA ARG A 257 19.25 41.15 2.90
C ARG A 257 19.93 39.84 2.48
N VAL A 258 20.14 38.92 3.41
CA VAL A 258 20.75 37.61 3.13
C VAL A 258 19.78 36.73 2.35
N ILE A 259 18.51 36.71 2.75
CA ILE A 259 17.46 35.90 2.09
C ILE A 259 17.21 36.36 0.66
N GLN A 260 17.12 37.68 0.43
CA GLN A 260 16.91 38.22 -0.93
C GLN A 260 18.06 37.86 -1.88
N ASN A 261 19.31 37.86 -1.38
CA ASN A 261 20.50 37.54 -2.18
C ASN A 261 20.66 36.03 -2.47
N VAL A 262 20.21 35.15 -1.56
CA VAL A 262 20.26 33.69 -1.78
C VAL A 262 19.16 33.21 -2.74
N VAL A 263 17.98 33.87 -2.73
CA VAL A 263 16.84 33.52 -3.59
C VAL A 263 16.99 34.11 -5.00
N ALA A 264 17.69 35.23 -5.15
CA ALA A 264 17.94 35.88 -6.43
C ALA A 264 19.25 35.38 -7.06
N GLY A 265 19.27 34.17 -7.62
CA GLY A 265 20.48 33.76 -8.36
C GLY A 265 20.48 32.40 -9.03
N SER A 266 19.72 31.42 -8.53
CA SER A 266 19.69 30.09 -9.17
C SER A 266 18.58 30.03 -10.23
N PRO A 267 18.89 29.72 -11.49
CA PRO A 267 17.87 29.45 -12.50
C PRO A 267 17.11 28.19 -12.08
N VAL A 268 15.88 28.34 -11.60
CA VAL A 268 15.01 27.24 -11.12
C VAL A 268 14.91 26.11 -12.15
N ARG A 269 15.04 26.41 -13.44
CA ARG A 269 15.13 25.40 -14.51
C ARG A 269 16.33 24.47 -14.35
N THR A 270 17.51 25.00 -14.02
CA THR A 270 18.72 24.22 -13.75
C THR A 270 18.57 23.39 -12.48
N LEU A 271 17.93 23.94 -11.44
CA LEU A 271 17.61 23.18 -10.22
C LEU A 271 16.70 21.98 -10.54
N VAL A 272 15.61 22.19 -11.27
CA VAL A 272 14.67 21.11 -11.64
C VAL A 272 15.32 20.10 -12.58
N ALA A 273 16.16 20.55 -13.52
CA ALA A 273 16.94 19.65 -14.38
C ALA A 273 17.93 18.82 -13.55
N GLY A 274 18.62 19.43 -12.59
CA GLY A 274 19.52 18.75 -11.67
C GLY A 274 18.78 17.74 -10.77
N LEU A 275 17.60 18.10 -10.25
CA LEU A 275 16.75 17.17 -9.49
C LEU A 275 16.27 16.01 -10.35
N SER A 276 15.87 16.25 -11.60
CA SER A 276 15.44 15.19 -12.52
C SER A 276 16.61 14.25 -12.87
N ALA A 277 17.79 14.80 -13.16
CA ALA A 277 19.00 14.02 -13.40
C ALA A 277 19.46 13.23 -12.17
N GLY A 278 19.41 13.85 -10.98
CA GLY A 278 19.69 13.17 -9.71
C GLY A 278 18.68 12.07 -9.39
N THR A 279 17.40 12.29 -9.72
CA THR A 279 16.35 11.26 -9.62
C THR A 279 16.65 10.10 -10.54
N PHE A 280 16.98 10.37 -11.81
CA PHE A 280 17.34 9.34 -12.77
C PHE A 280 18.52 8.50 -12.27
N ALA A 281 19.60 9.15 -11.83
CA ALA A 281 20.80 8.47 -11.32
C ALA A 281 20.48 7.63 -10.08
N LEU A 282 19.65 8.16 -9.16
CA LEU A 282 19.26 7.45 -7.96
C LEU A 282 18.38 6.23 -8.25
N LEU A 283 17.33 6.40 -9.07
CA LEU A 283 16.44 5.31 -9.43
C LEU A 283 17.16 4.24 -10.25
N LEU A 284 18.11 4.64 -11.11
CA LEU A 284 18.96 3.72 -11.84
C LEU A 284 19.87 2.93 -10.89
N TYR A 285 20.48 3.60 -9.90
CA TYR A 285 21.25 2.92 -8.86
C TYR A 285 20.39 1.90 -8.10
N LEU A 286 19.21 2.32 -7.63
CA LEU A 286 18.31 1.43 -6.89
C LEU A 286 17.83 0.25 -7.73
N LEU A 287 17.49 0.45 -9.00
CA LEU A 287 17.03 -0.63 -9.87
C LEU A 287 18.17 -1.58 -10.29
N TYR A 288 19.34 -1.03 -10.65
CA TYR A 288 20.41 -1.82 -11.24
C TYR A 288 21.33 -2.43 -10.17
N ALA A 289 21.77 -1.63 -9.20
CA ALA A 289 22.75 -2.05 -8.20
C ALA A 289 22.12 -2.71 -6.97
N VAL A 290 20.85 -2.42 -6.67
CA VAL A 290 20.16 -3.01 -5.50
C VAL A 290 19.07 -3.99 -5.95
N GLY A 291 18.20 -3.58 -6.88
CA GLY A 291 17.15 -4.42 -7.47
C GLY A 291 17.63 -5.26 -8.65
N GLU A 292 18.94 -5.50 -8.79
CA GLU A 292 19.54 -6.51 -9.68
C GLU A 292 19.11 -6.44 -11.18
N ALA A 293 18.58 -5.31 -11.62
CA ALA A 293 18.01 -5.11 -12.96
C ALA A 293 17.01 -6.20 -13.42
N MET A 294 16.25 -6.79 -12.49
CA MET A 294 15.31 -7.89 -12.76
C MET A 294 13.91 -7.65 -12.15
N PRO A 295 12.87 -8.38 -12.57
CA PRO A 295 11.56 -8.32 -11.93
C PRO A 295 11.47 -9.16 -10.64
N HIS A 296 11.05 -8.54 -9.52
CA HIS A 296 10.86 -9.20 -8.21
C HIS A 296 9.40 -9.52 -7.86
N VAL A 297 8.46 -9.30 -8.79
CA VAL A 297 7.01 -9.48 -8.56
C VAL A 297 6.40 -10.22 -9.75
N PRO A 298 5.43 -11.13 -9.53
CA PRO A 298 4.79 -11.89 -10.60
C PRO A 298 4.26 -11.02 -11.75
N ASP A 299 3.62 -9.90 -11.42
CA ASP A 299 3.09 -8.95 -12.40
C ASP A 299 4.21 -8.39 -13.29
N SER A 300 5.36 -8.07 -12.70
CA SER A 300 6.53 -7.52 -13.41
C SER A 300 7.13 -8.51 -14.40
N VAL A 301 7.16 -9.80 -14.03
CA VAL A 301 7.57 -10.88 -14.94
C VAL A 301 6.68 -10.91 -16.19
N ALA A 302 5.35 -10.83 -16.02
CA ALA A 302 4.41 -10.82 -17.14
C ALA A 302 4.56 -9.56 -18.01
N TYR A 303 4.77 -8.39 -17.37
CA TYR A 303 4.97 -7.14 -18.10
C TYR A 303 6.20 -7.17 -18.99
N VAL A 304 7.32 -7.71 -18.48
CA VAL A 304 8.57 -7.90 -19.21
C VAL A 304 8.40 -8.91 -20.33
N PHE A 305 7.76 -10.05 -20.06
CA PHE A 305 7.50 -11.06 -21.09
C PHE A 305 6.65 -10.50 -22.25
N GLN A 306 5.57 -9.78 -21.94
CA GLN A 306 4.75 -9.11 -22.96
C GLN A 306 5.51 -8.00 -23.70
N ALA A 307 6.47 -7.34 -23.04
CA ALA A 307 7.33 -6.35 -23.70
C ALA A 307 8.26 -7.01 -24.73
N LYS A 308 8.77 -8.21 -24.46
CA LYS A 308 9.54 -9.02 -25.42
C LYS A 308 8.71 -9.40 -26.64
N ILE A 309 7.45 -9.80 -26.45
CA ILE A 309 6.51 -10.06 -27.55
C ILE A 309 6.34 -8.81 -28.42
N PHE A 310 6.14 -7.64 -27.81
CA PHE A 310 6.00 -6.40 -28.57
C PHE A 310 7.30 -5.98 -29.28
N ALA A 311 8.46 -6.21 -28.66
CA ALA A 311 9.76 -5.92 -29.26
C ALA A 311 10.05 -6.80 -30.49
N SER A 312 9.48 -8.00 -30.56
CA SER A 312 9.51 -8.86 -31.76
C SER A 312 8.48 -8.48 -32.83
N MET A 313 7.80 -7.32 -32.68
CA MET A 313 6.75 -6.82 -33.58
C MET A 313 5.49 -7.70 -33.65
N SER A 314 5.28 -8.53 -32.63
CA SER A 314 4.09 -9.38 -32.46
C SER A 314 3.17 -8.84 -31.37
N LEU A 315 1.90 -9.23 -31.39
CA LEU A 315 0.95 -8.91 -30.31
C LEU A 315 0.86 -10.03 -29.27
N THR A 316 0.96 -11.26 -29.74
CA THR A 316 0.89 -12.52 -28.98
C THR A 316 2.05 -13.40 -29.42
N ALA A 317 2.52 -14.27 -28.53
CA ALA A 317 3.40 -15.37 -28.88
C ALA A 317 2.58 -16.62 -29.23
N ASP A 318 3.24 -17.64 -29.78
CA ASP A 318 2.63 -18.95 -29.94
C ASP A 318 2.54 -19.66 -28.59
N VAL A 319 1.47 -20.42 -28.38
CA VAL A 319 1.31 -21.22 -27.16
C VAL A 319 2.35 -22.34 -27.16
N PRO A 320 3.14 -22.48 -26.09
CA PRO A 320 4.13 -23.56 -26.01
C PRO A 320 3.45 -24.93 -26.00
N ALA A 321 4.18 -25.97 -26.43
CA ALA A 321 3.65 -27.34 -26.52
C ALA A 321 3.09 -27.84 -25.17
N VAL A 322 3.70 -27.41 -24.05
CA VAL A 322 3.29 -27.79 -22.68
C VAL A 322 3.14 -26.54 -21.80
N PRO A 323 2.02 -25.78 -21.90
CA PRO A 323 1.86 -24.50 -21.20
C PRO A 323 1.97 -24.59 -19.68
N ALA A 324 1.62 -25.75 -19.09
CA ALA A 324 1.72 -25.96 -17.66
C ALA A 324 3.16 -25.77 -17.16
N ASN A 325 4.17 -26.25 -17.88
CA ASN A 325 5.59 -26.13 -17.52
C ASN A 325 6.16 -24.71 -17.70
N PHE A 326 5.41 -23.83 -18.37
CA PHE A 326 5.79 -22.43 -18.60
C PHE A 326 4.88 -21.46 -17.84
N SER A 327 4.35 -21.88 -16.69
CA SER A 327 3.45 -21.10 -15.84
C SER A 327 4.03 -20.90 -14.44
N TYR A 328 4.62 -19.73 -14.19
CA TYR A 328 5.34 -19.40 -12.96
C TYR A 328 4.47 -18.89 -11.79
N PHE A 329 3.15 -18.73 -11.98
CA PHE A 329 2.27 -18.19 -10.95
C PHE A 329 0.88 -18.84 -11.02
N ASN A 330 0.16 -18.87 -9.88
CA ASN A 330 -1.20 -19.38 -9.79
C ASN A 330 -2.11 -18.34 -9.11
N PRO A 331 -3.17 -17.82 -9.77
CA PRO A 331 -3.57 -18.11 -11.16
C PRO A 331 -2.54 -17.64 -12.21
N PRO A 332 -2.51 -18.23 -13.42
CA PRO A 332 -1.53 -17.88 -14.44
C PRO A 332 -1.55 -16.39 -14.83
N MET A 333 -0.35 -15.80 -14.92
CA MET A 333 -0.16 -14.40 -15.35
C MET A 333 -0.05 -14.24 -16.88
N LEU A 334 0.13 -15.37 -17.58
CA LEU A 334 0.07 -15.48 -19.03
C LEU A 334 -1.08 -16.40 -19.40
N ILE A 335 -1.87 -16.00 -20.39
CA ILE A 335 -3.04 -16.70 -20.89
C ILE A 335 -2.65 -17.39 -22.20
N ALA A 336 -3.01 -18.67 -22.32
CA ALA A 336 -2.99 -19.42 -23.56
C ALA A 336 -4.43 -19.58 -24.06
N GLU A 337 -4.79 -18.87 -25.14
CA GLU A 337 -6.15 -18.84 -25.70
C GLU A 337 -6.10 -18.94 -27.24
N ASP A 338 -6.76 -19.95 -27.83
CA ASP A 338 -6.78 -20.19 -29.29
C ASP A 338 -5.40 -20.14 -29.96
N GLY A 339 -4.38 -20.75 -29.34
CA GLY A 339 -3.00 -20.74 -29.85
C GLY A 339 -2.25 -19.42 -29.68
N ARG A 340 -2.86 -18.42 -29.02
CA ARG A 340 -2.24 -17.14 -28.68
C ARG A 340 -1.79 -17.13 -27.22
N TRP A 341 -0.54 -16.73 -26.98
CA TRP A 341 0.03 -16.59 -25.65
C TRP A 341 0.34 -15.13 -25.35
N PHE A 342 -0.26 -14.59 -24.28
CA PHE A 342 -0.17 -13.17 -23.92
C PHE A 342 -0.43 -12.93 -22.44
N SER A 343 -0.04 -11.77 -21.93
CA SER A 343 -0.25 -11.39 -20.54
C SER A 343 -1.70 -11.05 -20.21
N VAL A 344 -2.13 -11.34 -18.97
CA VAL A 344 -3.40 -10.87 -18.40
C VAL A 344 -3.55 -9.35 -18.38
N PHE A 345 -2.44 -8.61 -18.56
CA PHE A 345 -2.44 -7.15 -18.44
C PHE A 345 -2.74 -6.42 -19.77
N PRO A 346 -3.30 -5.20 -19.70
CA PRO A 346 -3.44 -4.33 -20.85
C PRO A 346 -2.08 -3.93 -21.46
N PHE A 347 -2.08 -3.59 -22.75
CA PHE A 347 -0.85 -3.38 -23.52
C PHE A 347 0.01 -2.18 -23.07
N GLY A 348 -0.58 -1.19 -22.38
CA GLY A 348 0.01 0.14 -22.25
C GLY A 348 1.36 0.15 -21.54
N HIS A 349 1.51 -0.54 -20.40
CA HIS A 349 2.77 -0.55 -19.66
C HIS A 349 3.86 -1.34 -20.39
N SER A 350 3.54 -2.54 -20.89
CA SER A 350 4.46 -3.36 -21.66
C SER A 350 4.92 -2.67 -22.95
N LEU A 351 4.11 -1.79 -23.54
CA LEU A 351 4.53 -0.97 -24.69
C LEU A 351 5.64 0.02 -24.33
N PHE A 352 5.63 0.62 -23.14
CA PHE A 352 6.74 1.47 -22.69
C PHE A 352 8.01 0.65 -22.48
N LEU A 353 7.89 -0.53 -21.85
CA LEU A 353 9.02 -1.43 -21.63
C LEU A 353 9.61 -1.96 -22.94
N ALA A 354 8.77 -2.27 -23.93
CA ALA A 354 9.18 -2.79 -25.24
C ALA A 354 10.15 -1.86 -25.98
N VAL A 355 10.02 -0.54 -25.77
CA VAL A 355 10.99 0.44 -26.29
C VAL A 355 12.38 0.17 -25.73
N GLY A 356 12.50 -0.09 -24.43
CA GLY A 356 13.78 -0.41 -23.81
C GLY A 356 14.30 -1.79 -24.22
N GLU A 357 13.40 -2.77 -24.31
CA GLU A 357 13.72 -4.14 -24.76
C GLU A 357 14.30 -4.16 -26.18
N THR A 358 13.77 -3.34 -27.10
CA THR A 358 14.29 -3.21 -28.47
C THR A 358 15.77 -2.80 -28.52
N PHE A 359 16.26 -2.10 -27.48
CA PHE A 359 17.66 -1.69 -27.35
C PHE A 359 18.47 -2.52 -26.33
N GLY A 360 17.90 -3.61 -25.80
CA GLY A 360 18.54 -4.42 -24.75
C GLY A 360 18.72 -3.69 -23.41
N ALA A 361 17.95 -2.62 -23.18
CA ALA A 361 18.07 -1.74 -22.02
C ALA A 361 16.71 -1.51 -21.35
N ILE A 362 15.91 -2.58 -21.22
CA ILE A 362 14.57 -2.53 -20.60
C ILE A 362 14.58 -1.93 -19.19
N TRP A 363 15.64 -2.18 -18.42
CA TRP A 363 15.88 -1.62 -17.08
C TRP A 363 16.02 -0.08 -17.08
N LEU A 364 16.27 0.57 -18.22
CA LEU A 364 16.38 2.02 -18.28
C LEU A 364 15.02 2.73 -18.20
N ILE A 365 13.94 2.05 -18.59
CA ILE A 365 12.62 2.67 -18.76
C ILE A 365 12.03 3.16 -17.43
N PRO A 366 11.95 2.37 -16.34
CA PRO A 366 11.35 2.87 -15.09
C PRO A 366 12.06 4.12 -14.51
N PRO A 367 13.41 4.18 -14.42
CA PRO A 367 14.13 5.37 -13.97
C PRO A 367 13.86 6.61 -14.84
N LEU A 368 13.78 6.46 -16.18
CA LEU A 368 13.48 7.56 -17.09
C LEU A 368 12.08 8.15 -16.83
N LEU A 369 11.07 7.29 -16.66
CA LEU A 369 9.70 7.72 -16.39
C LEU A 369 9.57 8.39 -15.01
N GLY A 370 10.30 7.88 -14.01
CA GLY A 370 10.39 8.51 -12.68
C GLY A 370 11.02 9.90 -12.75
N ALA A 371 12.16 10.03 -13.44
CA ALA A 371 12.83 11.32 -13.62
C ALA A 371 11.99 12.33 -14.42
N ALA A 372 11.24 11.88 -15.43
CA ALA A 372 10.33 12.73 -16.19
C ALA A 372 9.13 13.19 -15.34
N SER A 373 8.67 12.36 -14.41
CA SER A 373 7.60 12.69 -13.45
C SER A 373 7.97 13.87 -12.53
N ILE A 374 9.26 14.03 -12.17
CA ILE A 374 9.78 15.19 -11.41
C ILE A 374 9.59 16.50 -12.19
N VAL A 375 9.85 16.49 -13.50
CA VAL A 375 9.66 17.67 -14.34
C VAL A 375 8.17 17.99 -14.46
N LEU A 376 7.32 16.98 -14.66
CA LEU A 376 5.89 17.17 -14.79
C LEU A 376 5.25 17.69 -13.51
N ILE A 377 5.59 17.13 -12.35
CA ILE A 377 5.03 17.59 -11.06
C ILE A 377 5.45 19.02 -10.75
N TYR A 378 6.70 19.40 -11.06
CA TYR A 378 7.14 20.80 -10.99
C TYR A 378 6.28 21.71 -11.87
N ARG A 379 6.10 21.34 -13.14
CA ARG A 379 5.32 22.13 -14.10
C ARG A 379 3.87 22.24 -13.65
N ILE A 380 3.25 21.18 -13.18
CA ILE A 380 1.86 21.18 -12.70
C ILE A 380 1.73 22.09 -11.49
N GLY A 381 2.57 21.91 -10.46
CA GLY A 381 2.58 22.76 -9.27
C GLY A 381 2.81 24.23 -9.61
N HIS A 382 3.72 24.52 -10.54
CA HIS A 382 3.97 25.86 -11.04
C HIS A 382 2.73 26.50 -11.68
N HIS A 383 2.01 25.78 -12.55
CA HIS A 383 0.81 26.30 -13.20
C HIS A 383 -0.40 26.41 -12.26
N MET A 384 -0.52 25.53 -11.26
CA MET A 384 -1.65 25.55 -10.32
C MET A 384 -1.49 26.58 -9.19
N TYR A 385 -0.25 26.77 -8.70
CA TYR A 385 0.01 27.50 -7.44
C TYR A 385 1.24 28.42 -7.47
N GLY A 386 2.04 28.39 -8.54
CA GLY A 386 3.25 29.19 -8.69
C GLY A 386 4.56 28.41 -8.44
N GLU A 387 5.67 29.05 -8.78
CA GLU A 387 7.01 28.45 -8.85
C GLU A 387 7.46 27.74 -7.57
N ILE A 388 7.23 28.33 -6.40
CA ILE A 388 7.64 27.75 -5.12
C ILE A 388 6.96 26.39 -4.89
N VAL A 389 5.65 26.28 -5.15
CA VAL A 389 4.93 25.01 -4.97
C VAL A 389 5.40 23.97 -5.98
N GLY A 390 5.71 24.38 -7.21
CA GLY A 390 6.34 23.49 -8.19
C GLY A 390 7.67 22.91 -7.71
N VAL A 391 8.57 23.76 -7.19
CA VAL A 391 9.88 23.31 -6.69
C VAL A 391 9.73 22.40 -5.47
N LEU A 392 8.88 22.79 -4.51
CA LEU A 392 8.61 21.97 -3.33
C LEU A 392 8.02 20.61 -3.73
N ALA A 393 7.09 20.56 -4.67
CA ALA A 393 6.50 19.30 -5.14
C ALA A 393 7.55 18.38 -5.78
N ALA A 394 8.47 18.93 -6.59
CA ALA A 394 9.57 18.15 -7.16
C ALA A 394 10.54 17.60 -6.10
N VAL A 395 10.93 18.43 -5.12
CA VAL A 395 11.81 18.01 -4.02
C VAL A 395 11.13 16.93 -3.16
N LEU A 396 9.86 17.13 -2.81
CA LEU A 396 9.10 16.19 -2.00
C LEU A 396 8.93 14.84 -2.70
N LEU A 397 8.59 14.84 -3.99
CA LEU A 397 8.48 13.59 -4.76
C LEU A 397 9.84 12.88 -4.85
N PHE A 398 10.91 13.62 -5.17
CA PHE A 398 12.28 13.07 -5.19
C PHE A 398 12.65 12.41 -3.86
N SER A 399 12.32 13.04 -2.73
CA SER A 399 12.68 12.56 -1.39
C SER A 399 11.79 11.44 -0.84
N SER A 400 10.70 11.08 -1.52
CA SER A 400 9.75 10.09 -1.02
C SER A 400 10.31 8.67 -1.14
N PRO A 401 10.43 7.91 -0.03
CA PRO A 401 10.84 6.51 -0.08
C PRO A 401 9.89 5.66 -0.93
N PHE A 402 8.58 5.90 -0.81
CA PHE A 402 7.57 5.18 -1.60
C PHE A 402 7.68 5.45 -3.10
N PHE A 403 7.98 6.70 -3.49
CA PHE A 403 8.32 7.03 -4.87
C PHE A 403 9.57 6.29 -5.32
N GLN A 404 10.65 6.36 -4.53
CA GLN A 404 11.93 5.75 -4.89
C GLN A 404 11.83 4.24 -5.06
N MET A 405 11.20 3.52 -4.12
CA MET A 405 11.06 2.04 -4.21
C MET A 405 10.15 1.60 -5.37
N THR A 406 9.10 2.37 -5.69
CA THR A 406 8.14 1.98 -6.72
C THR A 406 8.59 2.40 -8.12
N ALA A 407 9.32 3.51 -8.24
CA ALA A 407 9.84 4.00 -9.51
C ALA A 407 11.13 3.29 -9.97
N SER A 408 11.73 2.47 -9.10
CA SER A 408 12.92 1.66 -9.37
C SER A 408 12.60 0.16 -9.55
N ASN A 409 11.40 -0.18 -10.01
CA ASN A 409 11.03 -1.55 -10.38
C ASN A 409 10.21 -1.60 -11.69
N PHE A 410 9.90 -2.81 -12.16
CA PHE A 410 9.21 -3.05 -13.44
C PHE A 410 7.67 -3.00 -13.37
N MET A 411 7.08 -2.59 -12.24
CA MET A 411 5.62 -2.51 -12.08
C MET A 411 5.00 -1.36 -12.89
N SER A 412 3.71 -1.52 -13.23
CA SER A 412 2.94 -0.53 -14.02
C SER A 412 2.62 0.79 -13.30
N HIS A 413 2.78 0.85 -11.98
CA HIS A 413 2.41 2.00 -11.15
C HIS A 413 3.17 3.28 -11.51
N ASN A 414 4.48 3.18 -11.77
CA ASN A 414 5.30 4.33 -12.13
C ASN A 414 4.90 4.91 -13.51
N THR A 415 4.68 4.03 -14.50
CA THR A 415 4.18 4.42 -15.83
C THR A 415 2.79 5.04 -15.73
N ALA A 416 1.91 4.50 -14.89
CA ALA A 416 0.58 5.05 -14.63
C ALA A 416 0.67 6.48 -14.07
N VAL A 417 1.52 6.71 -13.06
CA VAL A 417 1.75 8.06 -12.50
C VAL A 417 2.30 9.02 -13.55
N PHE A 418 3.27 8.60 -14.35
CA PHE A 418 3.82 9.43 -15.42
C PHE A 418 2.75 9.86 -16.44
N VAL A 419 1.93 8.92 -16.91
CA VAL A 419 0.85 9.20 -17.87
C VAL A 419 -0.28 10.02 -17.24
N LEU A 420 -0.61 9.78 -15.97
CA LEU A 420 -1.55 10.59 -15.21
C LEU A 420 -1.06 12.03 -15.06
N LEU A 421 0.23 12.23 -14.79
CA LEU A 421 0.86 13.55 -14.76
C LEU A 421 0.85 14.21 -16.15
N LEU A 422 1.05 13.47 -17.24
CA LEU A 422 0.89 14.02 -18.58
C LEU A 422 -0.55 14.51 -18.81
N CYS A 423 -1.55 13.68 -18.50
CA CYS A 423 -2.97 14.08 -18.56
C CYS A 423 -3.20 15.38 -17.80
N LEU A 424 -2.80 15.44 -16.52
CA LEU A 424 -2.97 16.62 -15.68
C LEU A 424 -2.21 17.85 -16.20
N PHE A 425 -0.98 17.68 -16.69
CA PHE A 425 -0.19 18.74 -17.29
C PHE A 425 -0.90 19.36 -18.49
N PHE A 426 -1.45 18.55 -19.39
CA PHE A 426 -2.19 19.03 -20.55
C PHE A 426 -3.52 19.71 -20.17
N VAL A 427 -4.14 19.31 -19.05
CA VAL A 427 -5.31 19.99 -18.47
C VAL A 427 -4.93 21.37 -17.90
N VAL A 428 -3.81 21.51 -17.19
CA VAL A 428 -3.50 22.76 -16.47
C VAL A 428 -2.61 23.75 -17.22
N ARG A 429 -1.85 23.29 -18.22
CA ARG A 429 -0.87 24.15 -18.89
C ARG A 429 -1.54 25.32 -19.63
N PRO A 430 -1.00 26.54 -19.53
CA PRO A 430 -1.46 27.68 -20.31
C PRO A 430 -1.03 27.51 -21.77
N THR A 431 -1.98 27.58 -22.70
CA THR A 431 -1.68 27.48 -24.14
C THR A 431 -2.76 28.15 -24.98
N ARG A 432 -2.35 28.70 -26.14
CA ARG A 432 -3.28 29.21 -27.16
C ARG A 432 -3.95 28.07 -27.94
N ARG A 433 -3.38 26.86 -27.96
CA ARG A 433 -3.90 25.68 -28.67
C ARG A 433 -4.65 24.76 -27.71
N ARG A 434 -5.71 25.28 -27.09
CA ARG A 434 -6.41 24.61 -26.00
C ARG A 434 -7.09 23.30 -26.42
N LEU A 435 -7.69 23.24 -27.61
CA LEU A 435 -8.31 22.02 -28.14
C LEU A 435 -7.31 20.87 -28.28
N ILE A 436 -6.13 21.12 -28.86
CA ILE A 436 -5.07 20.10 -28.96
C ILE A 436 -4.61 19.69 -27.56
N SER A 437 -4.51 20.65 -26.63
CA SER A 437 -4.16 20.34 -25.25
C SER A 437 -5.15 19.37 -24.60
N MET A 438 -6.45 19.65 -24.73
CA MET A 438 -7.49 18.82 -24.14
C MET A 438 -7.61 17.47 -24.83
N PHE A 439 -7.45 17.42 -26.16
CA PHE A 439 -7.33 16.16 -26.90
C PHE A 439 -6.18 15.30 -26.36
N MET A 440 -4.98 15.88 -26.20
CA MET A 440 -3.84 15.15 -25.64
C MET A 440 -4.08 14.72 -24.18
N ALA A 441 -4.73 15.56 -23.35
CA ALA A 441 -5.13 15.16 -22.01
C ALA A 441 -6.06 13.93 -22.04
N GLY A 442 -7.02 13.89 -22.96
CA GLY A 442 -7.88 12.74 -23.20
C GLY A 442 -7.10 11.50 -23.65
N VAL A 443 -6.19 11.67 -24.61
CA VAL A 443 -5.29 10.58 -25.07
C VAL A 443 -4.53 9.98 -23.89
N PHE A 444 -3.99 10.79 -22.98
CA PHE A 444 -3.29 10.28 -21.80
C PHE A 444 -4.22 9.68 -20.75
N LEU A 445 -5.47 10.15 -20.60
CA LEU A 445 -6.45 9.45 -19.76
C LEU A 445 -6.80 8.06 -20.33
N GLY A 446 -7.00 7.98 -21.65
CA GLY A 446 -7.25 6.70 -22.32
C GLY A 446 -6.01 5.78 -22.31
N LEU A 447 -4.80 6.33 -22.38
CA LEU A 447 -3.57 5.55 -22.21
C LEU A 447 -3.42 5.05 -20.77
N LEU A 448 -3.78 5.87 -19.76
CA LEU A 448 -3.85 5.43 -18.37
C LEU A 448 -4.83 4.26 -18.22
N PHE A 449 -5.96 4.27 -18.94
CA PHE A 449 -6.90 3.15 -18.96
C PHE A 449 -6.25 1.87 -19.52
N ASN A 450 -5.40 2.00 -20.54
CA ASN A 450 -4.62 0.90 -21.11
C ASN A 450 -3.38 0.51 -20.29
N ILE A 451 -3.13 1.15 -19.14
CA ILE A 451 -2.05 0.77 -18.22
C ILE A 451 -2.67 0.19 -16.95
N ARG A 452 -3.60 0.94 -16.35
CA ARG A 452 -4.34 0.59 -15.12
C ARG A 452 -5.79 1.07 -15.26
N PRO A 453 -6.71 0.24 -15.80
CA PRO A 453 -8.09 0.62 -16.09
C PRO A 453 -8.81 1.24 -14.90
N LEU A 454 -8.68 0.63 -13.73
CA LEU A 454 -9.35 1.08 -12.50
C LEU A 454 -8.85 2.46 -12.05
N ALA A 455 -7.55 2.75 -12.14
CA ALA A 455 -7.01 4.07 -11.81
C ALA A 455 -7.57 5.16 -12.74
N ALA A 456 -7.70 4.87 -14.04
CA ALA A 456 -8.35 5.78 -14.99
C ALA A 456 -9.83 6.00 -14.66
N VAL A 457 -10.57 4.92 -14.34
CA VAL A 457 -11.98 4.98 -13.96
C VAL A 457 -12.19 5.80 -12.68
N ALA A 458 -11.32 5.68 -11.68
CA ALA A 458 -11.43 6.51 -10.46
C ALA A 458 -11.06 7.97 -10.68
N PHE A 459 -10.14 8.27 -11.61
CA PHE A 459 -9.74 9.64 -11.89
C PHE A 459 -10.73 10.38 -12.81
N MET A 460 -11.39 9.64 -13.72
CA MET A 460 -12.38 10.17 -14.66
C MET A 460 -13.48 11.03 -14.01
N PRO A 461 -14.22 10.60 -12.95
CA PRO A 461 -15.29 11.40 -12.38
C PRO A 461 -14.78 12.70 -11.74
N VAL A 462 -13.54 12.74 -11.26
CA VAL A 462 -12.95 13.95 -10.69
C VAL A 462 -12.70 15.00 -11.78
N LEU A 463 -12.05 14.61 -12.88
CA LEU A 463 -11.82 15.51 -14.01
C LEU A 463 -13.12 15.87 -14.75
N GLY A 464 -13.96 14.87 -15.03
CA GLY A 464 -15.26 15.08 -15.67
C GLY A 464 -16.17 15.98 -14.84
N GLY A 465 -16.17 15.82 -13.51
CA GLY A 465 -16.89 16.68 -12.58
C GLY A 465 -16.38 18.12 -12.59
N LEU A 466 -15.06 18.33 -12.63
CA LEU A 466 -14.46 19.66 -12.79
C LEU A 466 -14.90 20.31 -14.11
N MET A 467 -14.78 19.60 -15.23
CA MET A 467 -15.11 20.10 -16.56
C MET A 467 -16.60 20.42 -16.68
N ALA A 468 -17.47 19.51 -16.24
CA ALA A 468 -18.92 19.73 -16.20
C ALA A 468 -19.29 20.93 -15.32
N PHE A 469 -18.65 21.09 -14.17
CA PHE A 469 -18.87 22.22 -13.28
C PHE A 469 -18.48 23.56 -13.94
N GLU A 470 -17.33 23.61 -14.62
CA GLU A 470 -16.89 24.80 -15.38
C GLU A 470 -17.87 25.12 -16.51
N LEU A 471 -18.33 24.10 -17.24
CA LEU A 471 -19.30 24.26 -18.32
C LEU A 471 -20.66 24.80 -17.82
N VAL A 472 -21.15 24.29 -16.69
CA VAL A 472 -22.44 24.70 -16.09
C VAL A 472 -22.38 26.11 -15.52
N ARG A 473 -21.27 26.50 -14.90
CA ARG A 473 -21.11 27.85 -14.33
C ARG A 473 -20.76 28.92 -15.36
N SER A 474 -20.29 28.53 -16.54
CA SER A 474 -19.88 29.45 -17.59
C SER A 474 -21.07 30.14 -18.26
N VAL A 475 -21.26 31.44 -17.98
CA VAL A 475 -22.27 32.30 -18.65
C VAL A 475 -21.80 32.79 -20.02
N SER A 476 -20.50 32.98 -20.22
CA SER A 476 -19.88 33.38 -21.49
C SER A 476 -18.74 32.42 -21.83
N GLY A 477 -18.61 32.01 -23.10
CA GLY A 477 -17.57 31.05 -23.51
C GLY A 477 -17.96 29.56 -23.43
N ARG A 478 -19.22 29.23 -23.10
CA ARG A 478 -19.72 27.84 -22.99
C ARG A 478 -19.46 26.97 -24.22
N ARG A 479 -19.55 27.55 -25.43
CA ARG A 479 -19.24 26.84 -26.69
C ARG A 479 -17.77 26.46 -26.81
N ALA A 480 -16.86 27.28 -26.27
CA ALA A 480 -15.43 26.97 -26.29
C ALA A 480 -15.12 25.83 -25.31
N LEU A 481 -15.65 25.91 -24.09
CA LEU A 481 -15.53 24.84 -23.10
C LEU A 481 -16.12 23.51 -23.60
N LEU A 482 -17.30 23.53 -24.24
CA LEU A 482 -17.86 22.31 -24.83
C LEU A 482 -16.95 21.70 -25.91
N ARG A 483 -16.29 22.53 -26.74
CA ARG A 483 -15.33 22.01 -27.74
C ARG A 483 -14.09 21.42 -27.08
N GLU A 484 -13.64 22.00 -25.97
CA GLU A 484 -12.55 21.48 -25.15
C GLU A 484 -12.92 20.12 -24.53
N ASP A 485 -14.12 20.01 -23.97
CA ASP A 485 -14.66 18.78 -23.39
C ASP A 485 -14.83 17.68 -24.45
N LEU A 486 -15.33 18.03 -25.63
CA LEU A 486 -15.45 17.12 -26.77
C LEU A 486 -14.08 16.68 -27.30
N ALA A 487 -13.09 17.58 -27.34
CA ALA A 487 -11.73 17.23 -27.72
C ALA A 487 -11.10 16.26 -26.72
N PHE A 488 -11.28 16.50 -25.43
CA PHE A 488 -10.88 15.57 -24.37
C PHE A 488 -11.56 14.21 -24.52
N ALA A 489 -12.88 14.18 -24.68
CA ALA A 489 -13.63 12.95 -24.88
C ALA A 489 -13.15 12.19 -26.13
N ALA A 490 -12.90 12.88 -27.25
CA ALA A 490 -12.38 12.27 -28.47
C ALA A 490 -11.00 11.63 -28.27
N GLY A 491 -10.10 12.30 -27.53
CA GLY A 491 -8.79 11.74 -27.18
C GLY A 491 -8.90 10.49 -26.30
N SER A 492 -9.76 10.53 -25.28
CA SER A 492 -10.01 9.39 -24.38
C SER A 492 -10.63 8.20 -25.13
N LEU A 493 -11.61 8.47 -25.99
CA LEU A 493 -12.30 7.45 -26.79
C LEU A 493 -11.37 6.79 -27.82
N LEU A 494 -10.38 7.51 -28.35
CA LEU A 494 -9.39 6.94 -29.26
C LEU A 494 -8.63 5.77 -28.60
N LEU A 495 -8.12 5.98 -27.39
CA LEU A 495 -7.34 4.97 -26.68
C LEU A 495 -8.25 3.93 -26.01
N LEU A 496 -9.48 4.30 -25.64
CA LEU A 496 -10.49 3.31 -25.24
C LEU A 496 -10.85 2.38 -26.41
N GLY A 497 -10.93 2.90 -27.63
CA GLY A 497 -11.10 2.07 -28.83
C GLY A 497 -9.93 1.12 -29.05
N ALA A 498 -8.70 1.57 -28.80
CA ALA A 498 -7.51 0.72 -28.84
C ALA A 498 -7.54 -0.42 -27.81
N TYR A 499 -8.12 -0.21 -26.63
CA TYR A 499 -8.33 -1.25 -25.63
C TYR A 499 -9.24 -2.38 -26.16
N PHE A 500 -10.40 -2.01 -26.71
CA PHE A 500 -11.33 -3.01 -27.26
C PHE A 500 -10.74 -3.74 -28.47
N LEU A 501 -10.00 -3.03 -29.32
CA LEU A 501 -9.26 -3.66 -30.42
C LEU A 501 -8.22 -4.65 -29.89
N TYR A 502 -7.48 -4.28 -28.83
CA TYR A 502 -6.53 -5.18 -28.18
C TYR A 502 -7.21 -6.46 -27.68
N ASN A 503 -8.35 -6.35 -26.99
CA ASN A 503 -9.14 -7.51 -26.55
C ASN A 503 -9.54 -8.40 -27.73
N GLN A 504 -10.09 -7.81 -28.81
CA GLN A 504 -10.48 -8.59 -29.98
C GLN A 504 -9.31 -9.37 -30.60
N LEU A 505 -8.11 -8.78 -30.59
CA LEU A 505 -6.91 -9.40 -31.17
C LEU A 505 -6.31 -10.47 -30.23
N THR A 506 -6.42 -10.31 -28.91
CA THR A 506 -5.85 -11.27 -27.94
C THR A 506 -6.84 -12.35 -27.52
N THR A 507 -8.05 -11.99 -27.08
CA THR A 507 -9.06 -12.93 -26.58
C THR A 507 -10.05 -13.38 -27.65
N GLY A 508 -10.09 -12.70 -28.81
CA GLY A 508 -11.07 -13.00 -29.86
C GLY A 508 -12.44 -12.36 -29.66
N ASP A 509 -12.63 -11.61 -28.56
CA ASP A 509 -13.87 -10.90 -28.25
C ASP A 509 -13.59 -9.44 -27.84
N LEU A 510 -14.42 -8.51 -28.31
CA LEU A 510 -14.23 -7.07 -28.03
C LEU A 510 -14.33 -6.75 -26.53
N VAL A 511 -15.21 -7.43 -25.79
CA VAL A 511 -15.59 -7.05 -24.42
C VAL A 511 -14.80 -7.84 -23.38
N THR A 512 -14.42 -9.07 -23.72
CA THR A 512 -13.66 -9.97 -22.85
C THR A 512 -12.21 -9.54 -22.81
N SER A 513 -11.86 -8.79 -21.76
CA SER A 513 -10.47 -8.38 -21.52
C SER A 513 -9.59 -9.53 -21.03
N PRO A 514 -8.26 -9.46 -21.27
CA PRO A 514 -7.31 -10.38 -20.66
C PRO A 514 -7.43 -10.48 -19.14
N TYR A 515 -7.74 -9.38 -18.44
CA TYR A 515 -8.03 -9.42 -16.99
C TYR A 515 -9.23 -10.31 -16.63
N ALA A 516 -10.30 -10.24 -17.42
CA ALA A 516 -11.49 -11.04 -17.19
C ALA A 516 -11.21 -12.52 -17.46
N LEU A 517 -10.52 -12.81 -18.56
CA LEU A 517 -10.15 -14.16 -18.96
C LEU A 517 -9.17 -14.81 -17.95
N GLY A 518 -8.23 -14.03 -17.41
CA GLY A 518 -7.33 -14.45 -16.33
C GLY A 518 -7.95 -14.45 -14.92
N GLY A 519 -9.28 -14.29 -14.80
CA GLY A 519 -9.99 -14.39 -13.52
C GLY A 519 -9.80 -13.20 -12.56
N THR A 520 -9.19 -12.10 -12.99
CA THR A 520 -8.97 -10.91 -12.13
C THR A 520 -10.29 -10.28 -11.67
N PHE A 521 -11.32 -10.33 -12.51
CA PHE A 521 -12.66 -9.83 -12.21
C PHE A 521 -13.64 -10.95 -11.75
N SER A 522 -13.12 -12.09 -11.30
CA SER A 522 -13.94 -13.14 -10.69
C SER A 522 -14.55 -12.68 -9.35
N GLU A 523 -15.66 -13.32 -8.97
CA GLU A 523 -16.32 -13.08 -7.67
C GLU A 523 -15.40 -13.37 -6.47
N ASP A 524 -14.35 -14.17 -6.67
CA ASP A 524 -13.37 -14.53 -5.65
C ASP A 524 -12.18 -13.56 -5.55
N SER A 525 -12.08 -12.60 -6.46
CA SER A 525 -10.93 -11.68 -6.55
C SER A 525 -11.30 -10.19 -6.47
N PHE A 526 -12.49 -9.80 -6.93
CA PHE A 526 -12.87 -8.40 -7.10
C PHE A 526 -14.35 -8.12 -6.78
N GLY A 527 -14.60 -6.95 -6.18
CA GLY A 527 -15.94 -6.51 -5.80
C GLY A 527 -16.37 -7.02 -4.43
N PHE A 528 -17.61 -6.76 -4.03
CA PHE A 528 -18.12 -7.17 -2.72
C PHE A 528 -18.92 -8.48 -2.83
N ALA A 529 -18.23 -9.56 -3.19
CA ALA A 529 -18.80 -10.88 -3.41
C ALA A 529 -18.00 -11.98 -2.67
N GLY A 530 -18.61 -13.16 -2.54
CA GLY A 530 -18.00 -14.31 -1.87
C GLY A 530 -17.52 -14.01 -0.44
N SER A 531 -16.22 -14.17 -0.21
CA SER A 531 -15.57 -13.95 1.09
C SER A 531 -15.23 -12.48 1.40
N HIS A 532 -15.40 -11.56 0.44
CA HIS A 532 -15.06 -10.15 0.59
C HIS A 532 -16.29 -9.28 0.78
N SER A 533 -16.39 -8.66 1.96
CA SER A 533 -17.45 -7.71 2.29
C SER A 533 -16.94 -6.27 2.20
N PHE A 534 -17.86 -5.30 2.23
CA PHE A 534 -17.47 -3.89 2.40
C PHE A 534 -16.68 -3.65 3.70
N ALA A 535 -16.94 -4.41 4.77
CA ALA A 535 -16.17 -4.32 6.00
C ALA A 535 -14.72 -4.76 5.79
N ARG A 536 -14.50 -5.86 5.05
CA ARG A 536 -13.16 -6.29 4.62
C ARG A 536 -12.49 -5.27 3.71
N GLY A 537 -13.21 -4.69 2.76
CA GLY A 537 -12.69 -3.60 1.93
C GLY A 537 -12.21 -2.41 2.74
N LEU A 538 -12.96 -2.01 3.78
CA LEU A 538 -12.54 -0.96 4.72
C LEU A 538 -11.31 -1.36 5.54
N GLN A 539 -11.20 -2.62 5.99
CA GLN A 539 -10.02 -3.12 6.70
C GLN A 539 -8.77 -3.11 5.80
N ASN A 540 -8.89 -3.50 4.53
CA ASN A 540 -7.80 -3.38 3.54
C ASN A 540 -7.39 -1.91 3.37
N GLY A 541 -8.36 -0.98 3.30
CA GLY A 541 -8.07 0.45 3.26
C GLY A 541 -7.39 0.98 4.54
N GLN A 542 -7.74 0.43 5.71
CA GLN A 542 -7.09 0.76 6.98
C GLN A 542 -5.63 0.29 7.01
N GLU A 543 -5.37 -0.95 6.58
CA GLU A 543 -4.02 -1.52 6.45
C GLU A 543 -3.16 -0.68 5.50
N LEU A 544 -3.70 -0.38 4.32
CA LEU A 544 -3.01 0.43 3.31
C LEU A 544 -2.74 1.85 3.81
N LEU A 545 -3.66 2.47 4.55
CA LEU A 545 -3.41 3.77 5.17
C LEU A 545 -2.29 3.70 6.19
N ALA A 546 -2.28 2.69 7.07
CA ALA A 546 -1.25 2.53 8.09
C ALA A 546 0.14 2.38 7.46
N LEU A 547 0.26 1.54 6.42
CA LEU A 547 1.51 1.37 5.67
C LEU A 547 1.88 2.63 4.88
N PHE A 548 0.90 3.28 4.25
CA PHE A 548 1.12 4.48 3.46
C PHE A 548 1.67 5.63 4.29
N LEU A 549 1.18 5.82 5.51
CA LEU A 549 1.69 6.83 6.43
C LEU A 549 3.17 6.62 6.80
N LEU A 550 3.66 5.39 6.77
CA LEU A 550 5.06 5.04 7.02
C LEU A 550 5.95 5.41 5.83
N VAL A 551 5.59 4.97 4.62
CA VAL A 551 6.47 5.07 3.45
C VAL A 551 6.27 6.32 2.58
N ALA A 552 5.09 6.97 2.61
CA ALA A 552 4.74 8.01 1.64
C ALA A 552 5.75 9.15 1.59
N ASN A 553 6.11 9.73 2.74
CA ASN A 553 7.15 10.77 2.81
C ASN A 553 8.32 10.37 3.72
N GLY A 554 8.25 9.24 4.44
CA GLY A 554 9.26 8.86 5.45
C GLY A 554 9.38 9.85 6.62
N TRP A 555 8.32 10.61 6.91
CA TRP A 555 8.30 11.63 7.96
C TRP A 555 7.80 11.04 9.29
N PRO A 556 8.05 11.72 10.43
CA PRO A 556 7.41 11.35 11.68
C PRO A 556 5.89 11.28 11.51
N LEU A 557 5.27 10.20 12.00
CA LEU A 557 3.84 9.92 11.82
C LEU A 557 2.92 11.04 12.33
N ALA A 558 3.34 11.76 13.36
CA ALA A 558 2.62 12.92 13.88
C ALA A 558 2.52 14.08 12.87
N ILE A 559 3.45 14.15 11.91
CA ILE A 559 3.54 15.22 10.90
C ILE A 559 2.99 14.76 9.54
N GLY A 560 2.99 13.45 9.26
CA GLY A 560 2.77 12.85 7.93
C GLY A 560 1.82 13.61 6.98
N LEU A 561 0.53 13.74 7.35
CA LEU A 561 -0.50 14.41 6.52
C LEU A 561 -0.78 15.88 6.91
N ALA A 562 0.00 16.46 7.83
CA ALA A 562 -0.28 17.76 8.42
C ALA A 562 -0.31 18.88 7.36
N PHE A 563 0.63 18.86 6.41
CA PHE A 563 0.67 19.85 5.34
C PHE A 563 -0.47 19.69 4.34
N THR A 564 -0.87 18.46 4.00
CA THR A 564 -1.97 18.19 3.08
C THR A 564 -3.30 18.83 3.53
N THR A 565 -3.53 18.91 4.84
CA THR A 565 -4.79 19.41 5.42
C THR A 565 -4.81 20.93 5.63
N LEU A 566 -3.64 21.59 5.63
CA LEU A 566 -3.49 23.02 5.93
C LEU A 566 -4.37 23.96 5.07
N PRO A 567 -4.51 23.78 3.74
CA PRO A 567 -5.39 24.64 2.94
C PRO A 567 -6.86 24.62 3.40
N PHE A 568 -7.32 23.47 3.90
CA PHE A 568 -8.69 23.26 4.37
C PHE A 568 -8.89 23.81 5.78
N ILE A 569 -7.96 23.50 6.70
CA ILE A 569 -7.98 23.97 8.10
C ILE A 569 -7.93 25.50 8.16
N LEU A 570 -7.05 26.11 7.35
CA LEU A 570 -6.87 27.56 7.29
C LEU A 570 -7.95 28.29 6.46
N GLY A 571 -8.84 27.56 5.78
CA GLY A 571 -9.84 28.15 4.90
C GLY A 571 -9.26 28.86 3.66
N THR A 572 -8.04 28.52 3.24
CA THR A 572 -7.33 29.10 2.08
C THR A 572 -7.46 28.25 0.81
N ARG A 573 -8.39 27.30 0.84
CA ARG A 573 -8.72 26.36 -0.23
C ARG A 573 -9.15 27.03 -1.53
N GLN A 574 -8.64 26.53 -2.65
CA GLN A 574 -9.04 26.90 -4.02
C GLN A 574 -9.50 25.68 -4.82
N ARG A 575 -9.96 25.88 -6.07
CA ARG A 575 -10.52 24.80 -6.91
C ARG A 575 -9.59 23.59 -7.03
N TRP A 576 -8.29 23.82 -7.20
CA TRP A 576 -7.33 22.75 -7.36
C TRP A 576 -7.16 21.92 -6.09
N ASP A 577 -7.27 22.53 -4.90
CA ASP A 577 -7.16 21.78 -3.65
C ASP A 577 -8.25 20.72 -3.54
N TYR A 578 -9.47 21.04 -3.98
CA TYR A 578 -10.57 20.08 -4.05
C TYR A 578 -10.37 19.00 -5.11
N VAL A 579 -9.82 19.35 -6.28
CA VAL A 579 -9.50 18.36 -7.32
C VAL A 579 -8.46 17.37 -6.80
N LEU A 580 -7.36 17.86 -6.22
CA LEU A 580 -6.31 17.01 -5.66
C LEU A 580 -6.86 16.12 -4.53
N ALA A 581 -7.64 16.68 -3.59
CA ALA A 581 -8.24 15.90 -2.51
C ALA A 581 -9.24 14.86 -3.02
N ALA A 582 -10.09 15.23 -3.98
CA ALA A 582 -11.04 14.30 -4.60
C ALA A 582 -10.32 13.16 -5.34
N SER A 583 -9.20 13.44 -6.02
CA SER A 583 -8.37 12.42 -6.65
C SER A 583 -7.77 11.45 -5.62
N ILE A 584 -7.27 11.95 -4.49
CA ILE A 584 -6.77 11.10 -3.39
C ILE A 584 -7.86 10.16 -2.89
N PHE A 585 -9.03 10.68 -2.52
CA PHE A 585 -10.11 9.86 -1.98
C PHE A 585 -10.68 8.88 -3.02
N SER A 586 -10.84 9.31 -4.27
CA SER A 586 -11.36 8.46 -5.33
C SER A 586 -10.43 7.28 -5.61
N LEU A 587 -9.13 7.52 -5.73
CA LEU A 587 -8.14 6.46 -5.95
C LEU A 587 -8.00 5.54 -4.73
N ALA A 588 -7.97 6.11 -3.51
CA ALA A 588 -7.92 5.30 -2.28
C ALA A 588 -9.10 4.35 -2.16
N SER A 589 -10.31 4.79 -2.58
CA SER A 589 -11.52 3.98 -2.51
C SER A 589 -11.49 2.72 -3.38
N LEU A 590 -10.72 2.70 -4.48
CA LEU A 590 -10.60 1.52 -5.35
C LEU A 590 -10.00 0.33 -4.62
N ALA A 591 -9.05 0.56 -3.70
CA ALA A 591 -8.40 -0.51 -2.97
C ALA A 591 -9.38 -1.33 -2.12
N THR A 592 -10.54 -0.75 -1.77
CA THR A 592 -11.59 -1.46 -1.02
C THR A 592 -12.27 -2.56 -1.83
N LEU A 593 -12.19 -2.50 -3.17
CA LEU A 593 -12.80 -3.49 -4.07
C LEU A 593 -11.95 -4.76 -4.23
N PHE A 594 -10.67 -4.71 -3.90
CA PHE A 594 -9.78 -5.87 -4.02
C PHE A 594 -9.85 -6.73 -2.76
N HIS A 595 -9.86 -8.05 -2.95
CA HIS A 595 -9.85 -9.03 -1.86
C HIS A 595 -8.51 -9.06 -1.10
N LEU A 596 -7.47 -8.44 -1.67
CA LEU A 596 -6.12 -8.33 -1.14
C LEU A 596 -5.73 -6.86 -0.99
N ALA A 597 -5.06 -6.50 0.10
CA ALA A 597 -4.44 -5.17 0.25
C ALA A 597 -3.29 -4.96 -0.75
N ALA A 598 -2.59 -6.03 -1.15
CA ALA A 598 -1.48 -6.04 -2.11
C ALA A 598 -0.34 -5.07 -1.71
N VAL A 599 0.50 -5.51 -0.77
CA VAL A 599 1.48 -4.67 -0.05
C VAL A 599 2.95 -4.82 -0.53
N MET A 600 3.21 -5.45 -1.67
CA MET A 600 4.60 -5.64 -2.16
C MET A 600 5.18 -4.32 -2.71
N HIS A 601 6.36 -3.93 -2.22
CA HIS A 601 6.94 -2.58 -2.31
C HIS A 601 6.06 -1.52 -1.62
N GLY A 602 5.46 -1.88 -0.49
CA GLY A 602 4.53 -1.03 0.23
C GLY A 602 3.11 -1.05 -0.35
N PRO A 603 2.24 -0.09 0.04
CA PRO A 603 0.82 -0.06 -0.32
C PRO A 603 0.62 0.36 -1.78
N ARG A 604 1.12 -0.43 -2.74
CA ARG A 604 1.25 -0.10 -4.16
C ARG A 604 -0.06 0.27 -4.85
N LEU A 605 -1.21 -0.24 -4.38
CA LEU A 605 -2.53 0.16 -4.89
C LEU A 605 -2.86 1.64 -4.65
N TRP A 606 -2.12 2.31 -3.77
CA TRP A 606 -2.25 3.73 -3.46
C TRP A 606 -1.14 4.58 -4.08
N TYR A 607 -0.27 4.01 -4.92
CA TYR A 607 0.85 4.74 -5.50
C TYR A 607 0.40 5.94 -6.37
N GLU A 608 -0.68 5.78 -7.12
CA GLU A 608 -1.23 6.83 -8.00
C GLU A 608 -1.78 8.05 -7.23
N ILE A 609 -1.90 7.94 -5.91
CA ILE A 609 -2.27 9.05 -5.00
C ILE A 609 -1.11 10.04 -4.84
N MET A 610 0.14 9.58 -4.97
CA MET A 610 1.34 10.32 -4.63
C MET A 610 1.43 11.72 -5.28
N PRO A 611 1.21 11.89 -6.60
CA PRO A 611 1.25 13.21 -7.22
C PRO A 611 0.33 14.24 -6.56
N PHE A 612 -0.88 13.82 -6.21
CA PHE A 612 -1.89 14.69 -5.63
C PHE A 612 -1.57 15.04 -4.18
N LEU A 613 -1.12 14.06 -3.41
CA LEU A 613 -0.68 14.26 -2.04
C LEU A 613 0.52 15.22 -1.98
N ILE A 614 1.52 15.02 -2.84
CA ILE A 614 2.73 15.83 -2.89
C ILE A 614 2.41 17.28 -3.28
N LEU A 615 1.54 17.50 -4.26
CA LEU A 615 1.09 18.85 -4.63
C LEU A 615 0.34 19.54 -3.48
N LEU A 616 -0.56 18.83 -2.78
CA LEU A 616 -1.24 19.37 -1.61
C LEU A 616 -0.31 19.64 -0.43
N THR A 617 0.70 18.79 -0.22
CA THR A 617 1.73 18.95 0.81
C THR A 617 2.55 20.21 0.54
N ALA A 618 3.02 20.39 -0.71
CA ALA A 618 3.73 21.59 -1.15
C ALA A 618 2.87 22.87 -1.01
N ARG A 619 1.59 22.80 -1.39
CA ARG A 619 0.62 23.89 -1.19
C ARG A 619 0.40 24.18 0.29
N GLY A 620 0.31 23.16 1.14
CA GLY A 620 0.22 23.26 2.59
C GLY A 620 1.38 24.04 3.19
N ALA A 621 2.62 23.73 2.80
CA ALA A 621 3.81 24.45 3.25
C ALA A 621 3.76 25.94 2.85
N GLN A 622 3.28 26.26 1.65
CA GLN A 622 3.05 27.65 1.24
C GLN A 622 1.98 28.33 2.10
N CYS A 623 0.85 27.67 2.37
CA CYS A 623 -0.21 28.18 3.24
C CYS A 623 0.29 28.42 4.67
N LEU A 624 1.10 27.52 5.22
CA LEU A 624 1.68 27.65 6.55
C LEU A 624 2.59 28.88 6.65
N ALA A 625 3.47 29.08 5.67
CA ALA A 625 4.36 30.24 5.65
C ALA A 625 3.56 31.56 5.59
N ALA A 626 2.51 31.61 4.77
CA ALA A 626 1.64 32.78 4.67
C ALA A 626 0.86 33.03 5.97
N ALA A 627 0.24 32.00 6.53
CA ALA A 627 -0.55 32.10 7.76
C ALA A 627 0.31 32.47 8.97
N GLY A 628 1.50 31.87 9.11
CA GLY A 628 2.45 32.21 10.16
C GLY A 628 2.89 33.67 10.11
N SER A 629 3.19 34.20 8.92
CA SER A 629 3.55 35.61 8.75
C SER A 629 2.41 36.54 9.19
N GLN A 630 1.19 36.28 8.67
CA GLN A 630 0.02 37.10 8.99
C GLN A 630 -0.34 37.07 10.48
N LEU A 631 -0.28 35.90 11.11
CA LEU A 631 -0.54 35.76 12.54
C LEU A 631 0.55 36.42 13.38
N GLY A 632 1.82 36.27 12.99
CA GLY A 632 2.94 36.95 13.64
C GLY A 632 2.79 38.47 13.59
N ASP A 633 2.45 39.04 12.45
CA ASP A 633 2.19 40.48 12.30
C ASP A 633 1.03 40.96 13.16
N TRP A 634 -0.08 40.22 13.13
CA TRP A 634 -1.26 40.51 13.94
C TRP A 634 -0.98 40.49 15.45
N LEU A 635 -0.10 39.59 15.91
CA LEU A 635 0.33 39.51 17.30
C LEU A 635 1.22 40.70 17.67
N ALA A 636 2.18 41.04 16.83
CA ALA A 636 3.08 42.16 17.09
C ALA A 636 2.37 43.50 17.15
N ASP A 637 1.38 43.74 16.27
CA ASP A 637 0.57 44.96 16.31
C ASP A 637 -0.16 45.14 17.66
N ARG A 638 -0.43 44.05 18.38
CA ARG A 638 -1.09 44.04 19.70
C ARG A 638 -0.13 44.15 20.87
N VAL A 639 1.07 43.59 20.74
CA VAL A 639 2.07 43.54 21.81
C VAL A 639 3.01 44.75 21.76
N TRP A 640 3.40 45.18 20.56
CA TRP A 640 4.34 46.27 20.31
C TRP A 640 3.76 47.28 19.32
N HIS A 641 3.22 48.38 19.83
CA HIS A 641 2.77 49.49 18.98
C HIS A 641 3.93 50.04 18.15
N GLY A 642 3.81 49.97 16.82
CA GLY A 642 4.82 50.44 15.88
C GLY A 642 5.90 49.42 15.54
N ALA A 643 5.72 48.13 15.88
CA ALA A 643 6.63 47.08 15.43
C ALA A 643 6.70 47.03 13.90
N PRO A 644 7.89 46.80 13.32
CA PRO A 644 8.00 46.53 11.90
C PRO A 644 7.26 45.23 11.56
N GLN A 645 6.64 45.22 10.37
CA GLN A 645 6.06 44.00 9.83
C GLN A 645 7.17 42.96 9.62
N ALA A 646 6.87 41.72 9.98
CA ALA A 646 7.77 40.62 9.71
C ALA A 646 7.90 40.44 8.20
N SER A 647 9.14 40.31 7.72
CA SER A 647 9.35 39.98 6.31
C SER A 647 8.75 38.61 6.02
N PRO A 648 7.85 38.47 5.03
CA PRO A 648 7.35 37.16 4.59
C PRO A 648 8.47 36.21 4.15
N GLY A 649 9.68 36.74 3.86
CA GLY A 649 10.86 35.94 3.57
C GLY A 649 11.34 35.10 4.76
N ILE A 650 11.24 35.62 5.99
CA ILE A 650 11.73 34.94 7.20
C ILE A 650 10.84 33.74 7.55
N THR A 651 9.53 33.91 7.54
CA THR A 651 8.59 32.80 7.79
C THR A 651 8.70 31.74 6.70
N ARG A 652 8.89 32.14 5.44
CA ARG A 652 9.16 31.22 4.33
C ARG A 652 10.45 30.43 4.56
N LEU A 653 11.54 31.09 4.94
CA LEU A 653 12.81 30.40 5.25
C LEU A 653 12.63 29.37 6.36
N ALA A 654 11.92 29.72 7.44
CA ALA A 654 11.69 28.81 8.56
C ALA A 654 10.83 27.60 8.17
N VAL A 655 9.71 27.83 7.48
CA VAL A 655 8.83 26.74 7.04
C VAL A 655 9.50 25.85 6.00
N TYR A 656 10.19 26.42 5.03
CA TYR A 656 10.91 25.63 4.01
C TYR A 656 12.17 24.97 4.58
N GLY A 657 12.79 25.56 5.61
CA GLY A 657 13.84 24.93 6.41
C GLY A 657 13.32 23.73 7.20
N LEU A 658 12.12 23.81 7.78
CA LEU A 658 11.45 22.65 8.40
C LEU A 658 11.18 21.55 7.35
N VAL A 659 10.63 21.91 6.18
CA VAL A 659 10.42 20.95 5.09
C VAL A 659 11.74 20.32 4.64
N ALA A 660 12.81 21.09 4.50
CA ALA A 660 14.14 20.57 4.17
C ALA A 660 14.69 19.63 5.26
N GLY A 661 14.46 19.94 6.53
CA GLY A 661 14.80 19.07 7.66
C GLY A 661 14.01 17.75 7.63
N LEU A 662 12.74 17.77 7.26
CA LEU A 662 11.92 16.57 7.08
C LEU A 662 12.34 15.74 5.85
N VAL A 663 12.73 16.41 4.75
CA VAL A 663 13.33 15.76 3.58
C VAL A 663 14.64 15.07 3.96
N ALA A 664 15.51 15.74 4.71
CA ALA A 664 16.75 15.15 5.21
C ALA A 664 16.45 14.00 6.19
N PHE A 665 15.45 14.15 7.06
CA PHE A 665 15.00 13.08 7.95
C PHE A 665 14.62 11.82 7.17
N SER A 666 13.83 11.99 6.12
CA SER A 666 13.37 10.90 5.25
C SER A 666 14.52 10.21 4.51
N LEU A 667 15.37 10.97 3.82
CA LEU A 667 16.50 10.43 3.07
C LEU A 667 17.49 9.69 3.97
N LEU A 668 17.80 10.24 5.15
CA LEU A 668 18.70 9.58 6.11
C LEU A 668 18.08 8.29 6.66
N GLY A 669 16.76 8.25 6.87
CA GLY A 669 16.07 7.02 7.27
C GLY A 669 16.10 5.97 6.17
N TRP A 670 15.72 6.35 4.95
CA TRP A 670 15.65 5.46 3.81
C TRP A 670 16.99 4.83 3.43
N PHE A 671 18.11 5.54 3.59
CA PHE A 671 19.46 5.03 3.34
C PHE A 671 20.17 4.53 4.62
N GLY A 672 19.42 4.04 5.61
CA GLY A 672 19.96 3.19 6.68
C GLY A 672 20.57 3.92 7.88
N GLN A 673 20.41 5.24 8.02
CA GLN A 673 20.82 5.92 9.27
C GLN A 673 19.74 5.85 10.36
N ARG A 674 18.49 5.48 10.03
CA ARG A 674 17.39 5.33 10.99
C ARG A 674 16.39 4.27 10.53
N GLN A 675 16.28 3.16 11.28
CA GLN A 675 15.18 2.21 11.10
C GLN A 675 13.86 2.87 11.53
N ALA A 676 12.91 3.01 10.59
CA ALA A 676 11.66 3.72 10.81
C ALA A 676 10.56 2.85 11.46
N TRP A 677 10.62 1.52 11.27
CA TRP A 677 9.77 0.51 11.90
C TRP A 677 10.45 -0.88 11.84
N ARG A 678 10.03 -1.83 12.68
CA ARG A 678 10.53 -3.23 12.71
C ARG A 678 9.36 -4.21 12.59
N GLY A 679 9.62 -5.38 12.01
CA GLY A 679 8.67 -6.50 11.93
C GLY A 679 8.96 -7.44 10.77
N ASP A 680 9.12 -8.74 11.03
CA ASP A 680 9.52 -9.75 10.04
C ASP A 680 8.50 -9.90 8.90
N GLY A 681 7.20 -9.69 9.17
CA GLY A 681 6.16 -9.67 8.13
C GLY A 681 6.04 -8.35 7.36
N ILE A 682 6.26 -7.21 8.03
CA ILE A 682 6.12 -5.88 7.42
C ILE A 682 7.32 -5.60 6.50
N THR A 683 8.54 -5.90 6.95
CA THR A 683 9.78 -5.64 6.20
C THR A 683 9.86 -6.44 4.90
N THR A 684 9.31 -7.66 4.88
CA THR A 684 9.30 -8.54 3.70
C THR A 684 8.62 -7.89 2.50
N PHE A 685 7.50 -7.19 2.70
CA PHE A 685 6.73 -6.62 1.60
C PHE A 685 6.74 -5.09 1.56
N THR A 686 6.98 -4.43 2.69
CA THR A 686 7.12 -2.96 2.81
C THR A 686 8.52 -2.62 3.33
N PRO A 687 9.50 -2.47 2.42
CA PRO A 687 10.87 -2.12 2.78
C PRO A 687 10.92 -0.86 3.66
N ALA A 688 11.63 -0.96 4.79
CA ALA A 688 11.90 0.16 5.68
C ALA A 688 13.14 0.97 5.24
N GLU A 689 14.02 0.37 4.46
CA GLU A 689 15.25 0.97 3.93
C GLU A 689 15.57 0.46 2.52
N ALA A 690 16.39 1.21 1.78
CA ALA A 690 16.70 0.95 0.38
C ALA A 690 17.41 -0.39 0.15
N SER A 691 18.28 -0.82 1.07
CA SER A 691 18.99 -2.12 1.01
C SER A 691 18.05 -3.31 0.99
N GLN A 692 16.85 -3.19 1.57
CA GLN A 692 15.83 -4.26 1.58
C GLN A 692 15.14 -4.45 0.23
N LEU A 693 15.52 -3.68 -0.80
CA LEU A 693 15.12 -3.94 -2.18
C LEU A 693 15.94 -5.07 -2.84
N GLU A 694 17.12 -5.38 -2.30
CA GLU A 694 17.94 -6.49 -2.76
C GLU A 694 17.28 -7.82 -2.36
N GLY A 695 17.18 -8.77 -3.29
CA GLY A 695 16.50 -10.04 -3.04
C GLY A 695 15.02 -9.89 -2.68
N PHE A 696 14.39 -8.75 -3.03
CA PHE A 696 13.01 -8.45 -2.62
C PHE A 696 12.05 -9.57 -3.03
N ASN A 697 11.08 -9.88 -2.18
CA ASN A 697 10.12 -10.97 -2.43
C ASN A 697 10.81 -12.31 -2.72
N PHE A 698 11.95 -12.55 -2.05
CA PHE A 698 12.77 -13.76 -2.12
C PHE A 698 13.26 -14.11 -3.53
N THR A 699 13.31 -13.13 -4.44
CA THR A 699 13.70 -13.32 -5.84
C THR A 699 15.06 -12.65 -6.06
N ASP A 700 16.03 -13.37 -6.62
CA ASP A 700 17.35 -12.83 -6.96
C ASP A 700 17.91 -13.50 -8.23
N ARG A 701 19.10 -13.07 -8.65
CA ARG A 701 19.73 -13.57 -9.89
C ARG A 701 20.44 -14.92 -9.77
N ARG A 702 20.40 -15.62 -8.63
CA ARG A 702 21.26 -16.78 -8.35
C ARG A 702 21.30 -17.83 -9.46
N LEU A 703 20.16 -18.20 -10.04
CA LEU A 703 20.09 -19.25 -11.07
C LEU A 703 20.53 -18.73 -12.43
N ALA A 704 20.21 -17.48 -12.75
CA ALA A 704 20.63 -16.84 -13.99
C ALA A 704 22.16 -16.65 -14.02
N ASP A 705 22.74 -16.23 -12.89
CA ASP A 705 24.18 -16.04 -12.76
C ASP A 705 24.92 -17.39 -12.77
N LEU A 706 24.38 -18.45 -12.13
CA LEU A 706 24.94 -19.81 -12.25
C LEU A 706 24.93 -20.33 -13.69
N ALA A 707 23.84 -20.12 -14.43
CA ALA A 707 23.77 -20.53 -15.83
C ALA A 707 24.79 -19.77 -16.70
N ALA A 708 25.01 -18.49 -16.43
CA ALA A 708 26.03 -17.69 -17.09
C ALA A 708 27.45 -18.13 -16.73
N ASP A 709 27.72 -18.42 -15.45
CA ASP A 709 29.02 -18.91 -14.96
C ASP A 709 29.37 -20.30 -15.52
N MET A 710 28.35 -21.13 -15.78
CA MET A 710 28.50 -22.43 -16.43
C MET A 710 28.59 -22.34 -17.96
N GLU A 711 28.45 -21.13 -18.53
CA GLU A 711 28.43 -20.88 -19.97
C GLU A 711 27.42 -21.80 -20.70
N LEU A 712 26.21 -21.94 -20.14
CA LEU A 712 25.18 -22.80 -20.72
C LEU A 712 24.71 -22.26 -22.07
N GLU A 713 24.90 -23.07 -23.11
CA GLU A 713 24.41 -22.85 -24.48
C GLU A 713 23.54 -24.05 -24.88
N ASP A 714 22.54 -23.83 -25.75
CA ASP A 714 21.58 -24.84 -26.20
C ASP A 714 21.02 -25.74 -25.07
N ALA A 715 20.72 -25.13 -23.92
CA ALA A 715 20.33 -25.85 -22.70
C ALA A 715 18.81 -25.80 -22.45
N LEU A 716 18.27 -26.88 -21.90
CA LEU A 716 16.95 -26.96 -21.28
C LEU A 716 17.12 -27.16 -19.77
N VAL A 717 16.72 -26.16 -18.99
CA VAL A 717 16.88 -26.16 -17.53
C VAL A 717 15.51 -26.29 -16.86
N PHE A 718 15.29 -27.44 -16.21
CA PHE A 718 14.14 -27.68 -15.36
C PHE A 718 14.36 -27.11 -13.96
N VAL A 719 13.54 -26.16 -13.53
CA VAL A 719 13.59 -25.59 -12.18
C VAL A 719 12.69 -26.40 -11.26
N GLU A 720 13.26 -26.93 -10.17
CA GLU A 720 12.49 -27.67 -9.17
C GLU A 720 11.39 -26.81 -8.54
N ASP A 721 10.18 -27.37 -8.47
CA ASP A 721 9.09 -26.74 -7.72
C ASP A 721 9.43 -26.71 -6.23
N CYS A 722 9.35 -25.52 -5.65
CA CYS A 722 9.63 -25.25 -4.25
C CYS A 722 8.37 -24.82 -3.48
N GLY A 723 7.19 -24.94 -4.11
CA GLY A 723 5.91 -24.48 -3.60
C GLY A 723 5.72 -22.97 -3.65
N GLN A 724 6.65 -22.22 -4.24
CA GLN A 724 6.63 -20.76 -4.31
C GLN A 724 6.95 -20.26 -5.71
N TRP A 725 6.26 -19.21 -6.13
CA TRP A 725 6.37 -18.64 -7.47
C TRP A 725 7.78 -18.18 -7.84
N PHE A 726 8.56 -17.68 -6.86
CA PHE A 726 9.84 -17.03 -7.12
C PHE A 726 10.92 -18.01 -7.58
N CYS A 727 10.79 -19.31 -7.33
CA CYS A 727 11.77 -20.30 -7.75
C CYS A 727 11.87 -20.34 -9.27
N TYR A 728 10.75 -20.60 -9.96
CA TYR A 728 10.72 -20.53 -11.43
C TYR A 728 10.58 -19.09 -11.95
N GLY A 729 9.82 -18.24 -11.27
CA GLY A 729 9.59 -16.84 -11.67
C GLY A 729 10.86 -15.99 -11.76
N SER A 730 11.89 -16.30 -10.96
CA SER A 730 13.20 -15.63 -10.99
C SER A 730 13.94 -15.77 -12.32
N VAL A 731 13.64 -16.82 -13.10
CA VAL A 731 14.30 -17.12 -14.38
C VAL A 731 13.34 -17.21 -15.56
N PHE A 732 12.03 -17.38 -15.33
CA PHE A 732 11.02 -17.41 -16.40
C PHE A 732 11.13 -16.20 -17.33
N TRP A 733 11.34 -15.01 -16.77
CA TRP A 733 11.44 -13.77 -17.56
C TRP A 733 12.63 -13.75 -18.52
N ASN A 734 13.64 -14.62 -18.35
CA ASN A 734 14.78 -14.75 -19.26
C ASN A 734 14.41 -15.46 -20.57
N ASN A 735 13.36 -16.29 -20.57
CA ASN A 735 12.89 -16.96 -21.77
C ASN A 735 12.58 -15.96 -22.90
N SER A 736 12.89 -16.37 -24.13
CA SER A 736 12.43 -15.65 -25.33
C SER A 736 10.95 -15.95 -25.57
N PRO A 737 10.19 -15.07 -26.26
CA PRO A 737 8.77 -15.31 -26.54
C PRO A 737 8.47 -16.64 -27.24
N GLY A 738 9.37 -17.09 -28.12
CA GLY A 738 9.25 -18.38 -28.81
C GLY A 738 9.86 -19.57 -28.07
N LEU A 739 10.49 -19.34 -26.90
CA LEU A 739 11.23 -20.36 -26.14
C LEU A 739 12.39 -21.01 -26.94
N GLU A 740 13.06 -20.21 -27.77
CA GLU A 740 14.17 -20.63 -28.62
C GLU A 740 15.53 -20.06 -28.18
N GLY A 741 15.59 -19.39 -27.01
CA GLY A 741 16.84 -18.80 -26.51
C GLY A 741 17.91 -19.86 -26.19
N ASP A 742 19.15 -19.42 -25.97
CA ASP A 742 20.26 -20.33 -25.65
C ASP A 742 19.97 -21.18 -24.42
N VAL A 743 19.28 -20.62 -23.42
CA VAL A 743 18.74 -21.35 -22.28
C VAL A 743 17.21 -21.26 -22.27
N VAL A 744 16.56 -22.42 -22.28
CA VAL A 744 15.10 -22.55 -22.09
C VAL A 744 14.84 -22.99 -20.67
N TRP A 745 14.14 -22.15 -19.91
CA TRP A 745 13.76 -22.43 -18.53
C TRP A 745 12.33 -22.98 -18.48
N ALA A 746 12.17 -24.17 -17.90
CA ALA A 746 10.87 -24.81 -17.65
C ALA A 746 10.71 -25.14 -16.17
N GLU A 747 9.48 -25.11 -15.65
CA GLU A 747 9.18 -25.63 -14.31
C GLU A 747 9.14 -27.16 -14.35
N LEU A 748 9.78 -27.81 -13.38
CA LEU A 748 9.70 -29.25 -13.18
C LEU A 748 8.43 -29.58 -12.40
N LYS A 749 7.42 -30.14 -13.06
CA LYS A 749 6.13 -30.43 -12.42
C LYS A 749 5.99 -31.84 -11.88
N GLN A 750 6.94 -32.70 -12.21
CA GLN A 750 6.89 -34.15 -11.97
C GLN A 750 5.65 -34.78 -12.60
N THR A 751 5.32 -34.36 -13.83
CA THR A 751 4.17 -34.85 -14.60
C THR A 751 4.60 -35.33 -15.98
N GLN A 752 3.71 -36.03 -16.69
CA GLN A 752 3.96 -36.43 -18.08
C GLN A 752 4.27 -35.23 -19.00
N GLY A 753 3.90 -34.00 -18.59
CA GLY A 753 4.28 -32.77 -19.26
C GLY A 753 5.80 -32.56 -19.34
N ASP A 754 6.57 -33.00 -18.33
CA ASP A 754 8.03 -32.84 -18.32
C ASP A 754 8.68 -33.68 -19.44
N LEU A 755 8.18 -34.89 -19.68
CA LEU A 755 8.62 -35.74 -20.79
C LEU A 755 8.24 -35.14 -22.15
N ALA A 756 7.03 -34.56 -22.26
CA ALA A 756 6.61 -33.86 -23.47
C ALA A 756 7.45 -32.61 -23.76
N VAL A 757 7.96 -31.91 -22.74
CA VAL A 757 8.92 -30.82 -22.92
C VAL A 757 10.24 -31.37 -23.49
N LEU A 758 10.76 -32.48 -22.96
CA LEU A 758 11.98 -33.13 -23.49
C LEU A 758 11.82 -33.56 -24.95
N GLU A 759 10.68 -34.13 -25.32
CA GLU A 759 10.36 -34.51 -26.70
C GLU A 759 10.33 -33.29 -27.65
N HIS A 760 9.94 -32.12 -27.14
CA HIS A 760 9.91 -30.87 -27.91
C HIS A 760 11.29 -30.23 -28.08
N TYR A 761 12.23 -30.50 -27.17
CA TYR A 761 13.60 -29.99 -27.18
C TYR A 761 14.65 -31.12 -27.20
N PRO A 762 14.65 -31.99 -28.22
CA PRO A 762 15.49 -33.20 -28.23
C PRO A 762 16.99 -32.92 -28.39
N ASP A 763 17.34 -31.77 -28.96
CA ASP A 763 18.71 -31.39 -29.29
C ASP A 763 19.39 -30.56 -28.19
N ARG A 764 18.72 -30.37 -27.04
CA ARG A 764 19.22 -29.51 -25.94
C ARG A 764 19.83 -30.32 -24.81
N ASP A 765 20.91 -29.81 -24.23
CA ASP A 765 21.49 -30.38 -23.01
C ASP A 765 20.57 -30.11 -21.81
N VAL A 766 20.28 -31.16 -21.02
CA VAL A 766 19.27 -31.10 -19.97
C VAL A 766 19.90 -30.89 -18.61
N TYR A 767 19.33 -29.97 -17.83
CA TYR A 767 19.77 -29.65 -16.46
C TYR A 767 18.59 -29.56 -15.50
N ILE A 768 18.86 -29.77 -14.22
CA ILE A 768 17.94 -29.49 -13.12
C ILE A 768 18.54 -28.40 -12.24
N ALA A 769 17.74 -27.37 -11.96
CA ALA A 769 18.09 -26.25 -11.10
C ALA A 769 17.34 -26.33 -9.76
N ASN A 770 18.07 -26.24 -8.65
CA ASN A 770 17.52 -26.13 -7.31
C ASN A 770 17.73 -24.70 -6.77
N TYR A 771 16.63 -23.97 -6.57
CA TYR A 771 16.67 -22.57 -6.16
C TYR A 771 17.27 -22.36 -4.76
N PHE A 772 16.95 -23.21 -3.79
CA PHE A 772 17.46 -23.11 -2.41
C PHE A 772 18.86 -23.70 -2.26
N GLY A 773 19.13 -24.80 -2.97
CA GLY A 773 20.44 -25.44 -3.07
C GLY A 773 21.46 -24.62 -3.85
N ARG A 774 21.02 -23.60 -4.59
CA ARG A 774 21.87 -22.74 -5.43
C ARG A 774 22.73 -23.57 -6.38
N SER A 775 22.10 -24.49 -7.10
CA SER A 775 22.81 -25.44 -7.95
C SER A 775 22.07 -25.66 -9.26
N ILE A 776 22.85 -25.84 -10.33
CA ILE A 776 22.38 -26.37 -11.61
C ILE A 776 23.24 -27.61 -11.90
N SER A 777 22.59 -28.76 -12.09
CA SER A 777 23.27 -30.04 -12.33
C SER A 777 22.78 -30.67 -13.64
N PRO A 778 23.67 -31.27 -14.44
CA PRO A 778 23.25 -32.05 -15.61
C PRO A 778 22.24 -33.13 -15.22
N ALA A 779 21.29 -33.40 -16.11
CA ALA A 779 20.29 -34.43 -15.95
C ALA A 779 20.07 -35.18 -17.27
N THR A 780 19.54 -36.39 -17.17
CA THR A 780 19.16 -37.23 -18.31
C THR A 780 17.64 -37.43 -18.35
N VAL A 781 17.14 -37.93 -19.48
CA VAL A 781 15.73 -38.33 -19.61
C VAL A 781 15.34 -39.37 -18.56
N ASP A 782 16.26 -40.28 -18.23
CA ASP A 782 16.07 -41.30 -17.20
C ASP A 782 15.95 -40.67 -15.80
N ASP A 783 16.72 -39.61 -15.51
CA ASP A 783 16.64 -38.90 -14.23
C ASP A 783 15.28 -38.20 -14.05
N ILE A 784 14.73 -37.60 -15.11
CA ILE A 784 13.40 -36.97 -15.10
C ILE A 784 12.31 -38.04 -14.96
N SER A 785 12.44 -39.15 -15.69
CA SER A 785 11.50 -40.27 -15.63
C SER A 785 11.48 -40.91 -14.24
N ALA A 786 12.65 -41.13 -13.62
CA ALA A 786 12.76 -41.68 -12.27
C ALA A 786 12.05 -40.81 -11.23
N ARG A 787 12.19 -39.48 -11.31
CA ARG A 787 11.48 -38.55 -10.42
C ARG A 787 9.96 -38.62 -10.56
N LEU A 788 9.47 -38.81 -11.78
CA LEU A 788 8.04 -38.99 -12.04
C LEU A 788 7.54 -40.33 -11.46
N GLU A 789 8.34 -41.40 -11.58
CA GLU A 789 8.02 -42.70 -10.99
C GLU A 789 8.00 -42.64 -9.45
N ASP A 790 8.92 -41.91 -8.84
CA ASP A 790 8.97 -41.71 -7.39
C ASP A 790 7.71 -41.02 -6.86
N VAL A 791 7.24 -39.97 -7.54
CA VAL A 791 5.98 -39.30 -7.20
C VAL A 791 4.80 -40.26 -7.36
N ALA A 792 4.72 -40.97 -8.49
CA ALA A 792 3.65 -41.94 -8.74
C ALA A 792 3.68 -43.11 -7.73
N ALA A 793 4.86 -43.52 -7.25
CA ALA A 793 5.02 -44.53 -6.22
C ALA A 793 4.54 -44.01 -4.86
N LYS A 794 4.88 -42.76 -4.52
CA LYS A 794 4.42 -42.10 -3.29
C LYS A 794 2.90 -41.93 -3.29
N GLU A 795 2.30 -41.45 -4.37
CA GLU A 795 0.84 -41.33 -4.49
C GLU A 795 0.14 -42.69 -4.38
N ARG A 796 0.70 -43.74 -5.00
CA ARG A 796 0.18 -45.11 -4.83
C ARG A 796 0.26 -45.57 -3.38
N GLN A 797 1.36 -45.28 -2.69
CA GLN A 797 1.54 -45.61 -1.29
C GLN A 797 0.54 -44.85 -0.41
N ASP A 798 0.37 -43.55 -0.63
CA ASP A 798 -0.61 -42.71 0.11
C ASP A 798 -2.05 -43.22 -0.09
N VAL A 799 -2.42 -43.66 -1.30
CA VAL A 799 -3.73 -44.27 -1.57
C VAL A 799 -3.87 -45.62 -0.88
N ILE A 800 -2.83 -46.46 -0.87
CA ILE A 800 -2.84 -47.74 -0.15
C ILE A 800 -3.01 -47.47 1.34
N ASP A 801 -2.22 -46.55 1.91
CA ASP A 801 -2.26 -46.19 3.32
C ASP A 801 -3.64 -45.61 3.73
N ALA A 802 -4.23 -44.78 2.87
CA ALA A 802 -5.60 -44.27 3.04
C ALA A 802 -6.70 -45.36 2.96
N GLN A 803 -6.45 -46.45 2.22
CA GLN A 803 -7.36 -47.59 2.11
C GLN A 803 -7.18 -48.61 3.24
N THR A 804 -5.96 -48.76 3.76
CA THR A 804 -5.62 -49.72 4.84
C THR A 804 -5.78 -49.14 6.26
N SER A 805 -5.92 -47.83 6.40
CA SER A 805 -6.20 -47.19 7.70
C SER A 805 -7.58 -47.58 8.24
N THR A 806 -7.62 -48.04 9.49
CA THR A 806 -8.89 -48.39 10.17
C THR A 806 -9.69 -47.12 10.49
N PRO A 807 -11.02 -47.20 10.72
CA PRO A 807 -11.83 -46.00 11.01
C PRO A 807 -11.33 -45.16 12.19
N GLN A 808 -10.55 -45.75 13.10
CA GLN A 808 -9.96 -45.10 14.26
C GLN A 808 -8.68 -44.31 13.94
N GLU A 809 -8.08 -44.53 12.76
CA GLU A 809 -6.87 -43.84 12.25
C GLU A 809 -7.20 -42.77 11.20
N ARG A 810 -8.47 -42.62 10.79
CA ARG A 810 -8.92 -41.59 9.84
C ARG A 810 -9.38 -40.29 10.51
N ASP A 811 -9.56 -40.31 11.84
CA ASP A 811 -9.94 -39.16 12.68
C ASP A 811 -8.75 -38.62 13.52
N LEU A 812 -7.50 -38.98 13.17
CA LEU A 812 -6.25 -38.46 13.76
C LEU A 812 -5.48 -37.62 12.73
#